data_AF-A0A7I7WCK9-F1
#
_entry.id   AF-A0A7I7WCK9-F1
#
_cell.length_a   1.000
_cell.length_b   1.000
_cell.length_c   1.000
_cell.angle_alpha   90.00
_cell.angle_beta   90.00
_cell.angle_gamma   90.00
#
_symmetry.space_group_name_H-M   'P 1'
#
loop_
_entity.id
_entity.type
_entity.pdbx_description
1 polymer ?
#
loop_
_entity_poly.entity_id
_entity_poly.type
_entity_poly.pdbx_seq_one_letter_code
_entity_poly.pdbx_strand_id
1 'polypeptide(L)'
;MPLAVGTMIAGYRIEGVLGSGGMGTVYRARHPTLPRSDALKILSAELSVDRQFRTRFTREADLAATLNHPNIVRVYNRGETDDGHLWIAMEYVEGTAAIDLARADLTPVRIVRIITDVAAALDYAHSRRVLHRDIKPGNFLVSAPGSDHERVLLADFGIARALDDATSLTATGAMVGTAAYTAPETIEGRPADHRTDIYSLGCALFRLLTDRAPYADNSLSAVLAGHLMRPVPRPSEFNPALPDEIDDVIAHAMAKDPADRFQTANELAAATRAALTDEHAPSTTTGPGEPKATNPTNPTLTYPPTVPPAGPAVWPGYDPRGGGAPPNGGAPQQVIGAPPALPPGGVPHDGAKLKRRKRIRLMVGITVGVAALVAATVAGIQLVGRTGGGPGPYEPQTLSTKFGTIKLQHRPVAIAALGPGDADAVLSLGTQPVLINAPNASVPTWLQPLIHSSPPVFAAADTGAIAAAKPDLIIDTADIDQHTYDSLAAIAPTLAQPADTTEDWSWQTQLNWIATALGRTGAAKTLLAKAQSEQATIRSEHRSFSGKSIIVVNYTGDTTTADATPSPPSSYLQGIGFTYSTHFKRSPGGPPAVPFNINDVDYAVQRTDIMLLLRTDPAAGGGGYAGLPARYSSFGGTLVIVDDPATITALNTGGPAATTYLNTALIAKLSNQIH
;
A
#
# COMPACT_ATOMS: atom_id res chain seq x y z
N MET A 1 20.70 20.18 8.33
CA MET A 1 21.17 21.11 9.40
C MET A 1 20.15 22.23 9.53
N PRO A 2 19.86 22.73 10.75
CA PRO A 2 18.91 23.83 10.92
C PRO A 2 19.42 25.11 10.24
N LEU A 3 18.49 25.91 9.71
CA LEU A 3 18.78 27.19 9.09
C LEU A 3 19.37 28.20 10.10
N ALA A 4 20.29 29.04 9.64
CA ALA A 4 20.91 30.06 10.47
C ALA A 4 19.95 31.22 10.76
N VAL A 5 20.14 31.89 11.89
CA VAL A 5 19.44 33.14 12.20
C VAL A 5 19.77 34.19 11.13
N GLY A 6 18.75 34.89 10.64
CA GLY A 6 18.85 35.85 9.55
C GLY A 6 18.64 35.26 8.15
N THR A 7 18.60 33.94 7.99
CA THR A 7 18.27 33.30 6.71
C THR A 7 16.87 33.72 6.24
N MET A 8 16.74 34.01 4.95
CA MET A 8 15.46 34.28 4.30
C MET A 8 14.95 33.01 3.62
N ILE A 9 13.71 32.62 3.93
CA ILE A 9 13.06 31.45 3.31
C ILE A 9 11.55 31.68 3.24
N ALA A 10 10.94 31.39 2.09
CA ALA A 10 9.52 31.66 1.84
C ALA A 10 9.09 33.12 2.14
N GLY A 11 10.02 34.08 2.04
CA GLY A 11 9.81 35.49 2.40
C GLY A 11 9.94 35.80 3.91
N TYR A 12 10.02 34.79 4.77
CA TYR A 12 10.22 34.95 6.21
C TYR A 12 11.71 35.05 6.56
N ARG A 13 12.02 35.78 7.64
CA ARG A 13 13.38 35.84 8.19
C ARG A 13 13.48 34.98 9.45
N ILE A 14 14.36 33.99 9.47
CA ILE A 14 14.54 33.13 10.65
C ILE A 14 15.12 33.93 11.83
N GLU A 15 14.46 33.87 12.98
CA GLU A 15 14.90 34.49 14.24
C GLU A 15 15.48 33.46 15.22
N GLY A 16 15.05 32.19 15.13
CA GLY A 16 15.58 31.09 15.95
C GLY A 16 14.86 29.77 15.69
N VAL A 17 15.42 28.68 16.20
CA VAL A 17 14.80 27.34 16.17
C VAL A 17 13.89 27.18 17.39
N LEU A 18 12.65 26.76 17.18
CA LEU A 18 11.69 26.43 18.24
C LEU A 18 11.68 24.93 18.55
N GLY A 19 11.89 24.10 17.53
CA GLY A 19 11.97 22.65 17.68
C GLY A 19 12.42 21.96 16.40
N SER A 20 12.98 20.76 16.52
CA SER A 20 13.42 19.95 15.39
C SER A 20 13.04 18.49 15.62
N GLY A 21 12.57 17.81 14.57
CA GLY A 21 12.20 16.40 14.61
C GLY A 21 12.25 15.75 13.22
N GLY A 22 11.84 14.49 13.13
CA GLY A 22 11.91 13.72 11.88
C GLY A 22 11.12 14.32 10.71
N MET A 23 10.04 15.06 11.00
CA MET A 23 9.20 15.67 9.98
C MET A 23 9.75 17.00 9.43
N GLY A 24 10.69 17.63 10.13
CA GLY A 24 11.15 18.97 9.80
C GLY A 24 11.57 19.79 11.01
N THR A 25 11.83 21.07 10.78
CA THR A 25 12.24 22.02 11.81
C THR A 25 11.24 23.17 11.88
N VAL A 26 10.86 23.54 13.10
CA VAL A 26 9.99 24.68 13.39
C VAL A 26 10.87 25.85 13.82
N TYR A 27 10.68 26.99 13.18
CA TYR A 27 11.41 28.21 13.44
C TYR A 27 10.49 29.30 13.95
N ARG A 28 11.00 30.15 14.84
CA ARG A 28 10.44 31.49 15.01
C ARG A 28 10.94 32.31 13.85
N ALA A 29 10.03 32.90 13.07
CA ALA A 29 10.39 33.65 11.89
C ALA A 29 9.64 34.97 11.81
N ARG A 30 10.35 36.06 11.52
CA ARG A 30 9.76 37.38 11.32
C ARG A 30 8.88 37.36 10.07
N HIS A 31 7.64 37.81 10.21
CA HIS A 31 6.73 37.95 9.06
C HIS A 31 7.29 38.96 8.05
N PRO A 32 7.18 38.72 6.72
CA PRO A 32 7.77 39.59 5.69
C PRO A 32 7.32 41.05 5.78
N THR A 33 6.05 41.28 6.10
CA THR A 33 5.41 42.62 5.99
C THR A 33 4.74 43.11 7.27
N LEU A 34 4.56 42.25 8.28
CA LEU A 34 3.79 42.56 9.48
C LEU A 34 4.75 42.64 10.68
N PRO A 35 4.48 43.48 11.68
CA PRO A 35 5.33 43.65 12.85
C PRO A 35 5.15 42.51 13.88
N ARG A 36 5.14 41.26 13.42
CA ARG A 36 5.00 40.05 14.26
C ARG A 36 5.95 38.94 13.81
N SER A 37 6.08 37.93 14.66
CA SER A 37 6.75 36.67 14.31
C SER A 37 5.71 35.56 14.20
N ASP A 38 5.93 34.65 13.26
CA ASP A 38 5.12 33.45 13.05
C ASP A 38 5.99 32.21 13.35
N ALA A 39 5.35 31.08 13.66
CA ALA A 39 6.02 29.80 13.70
C ALA A 39 6.04 29.22 12.27
N LEU A 40 7.23 28.99 11.73
CA LEU A 40 7.44 28.49 10.37
C LEU A 40 7.99 27.06 10.44
N LYS A 41 7.18 26.07 10.07
CA LYS A 41 7.60 24.67 9.99
C LYS A 41 8.04 24.37 8.56
N ILE A 42 9.28 23.97 8.39
CA ILE A 42 9.88 23.58 7.12
C ILE A 42 10.13 22.08 7.14
N LEU A 43 9.60 21.38 6.16
CA LEU A 43 9.61 19.93 6.09
C LEU A 43 10.95 19.43 5.54
N SER A 44 11.32 18.21 5.94
CA SER A 44 12.54 17.57 5.46
C SER A 44 12.54 17.40 3.93
N ALA A 45 13.72 17.31 3.32
CA ALA A 45 13.85 17.11 1.88
C ALA A 45 13.16 15.81 1.43
N GLU A 46 13.33 14.74 2.21
CA GLU A 46 12.76 13.42 1.96
C GLU A 46 11.23 13.45 1.85
N LEU A 47 10.56 14.15 2.76
CA LEU A 47 9.10 14.30 2.73
C LEU A 47 8.64 15.23 1.60
N SER A 48 9.44 16.25 1.30
CA SER A 48 9.06 17.27 0.29
C SER A 48 9.11 16.73 -1.15
N VAL A 49 9.93 15.71 -1.44
CA VAL A 49 10.01 15.09 -2.78
C VAL A 49 8.96 13.99 -3.02
N ASP A 50 8.30 13.49 -1.98
CA ASP A 50 7.20 12.53 -2.11
C ASP A 50 5.92 13.22 -2.61
N ARG A 51 5.50 12.89 -3.84
CA ARG A 51 4.30 13.46 -4.47
C ARG A 51 3.00 13.12 -3.73
N GLN A 52 2.91 11.95 -3.11
CA GLN A 52 1.74 11.55 -2.34
C GLN A 52 1.70 12.29 -1.00
N PHE A 53 2.85 12.43 -0.34
CA PHE A 53 2.99 13.28 0.85
C PHE A 53 2.58 14.73 0.55
N ARG A 54 3.11 15.32 -0.52
CA ARG A 54 2.83 16.70 -0.91
C ARG A 54 1.35 16.98 -1.13
N THR A 55 0.66 16.05 -1.81
CA THR A 55 -0.78 16.16 -2.07
C THR A 55 -1.58 16.12 -0.77
N ARG A 56 -1.21 15.21 0.14
CA ARG A 56 -1.84 15.10 1.46
C ARG A 56 -1.55 16.31 2.34
N PHE A 57 -0.30 16.75 2.42
CA PHE A 57 0.12 17.94 3.16
C PHE A 57 -0.70 19.17 2.74
N THR A 58 -0.81 19.38 1.43
CA THR A 58 -1.62 20.47 0.84
C THR A 58 -3.07 20.39 1.34
N ARG A 59 -3.70 19.22 1.22
CA ARG A 59 -5.09 19.00 1.63
C ARG A 59 -5.31 19.19 3.13
N GLU A 60 -4.46 18.61 3.96
CA GLU A 60 -4.59 18.67 5.42
C GLU A 60 -4.33 20.09 5.94
N ALA A 61 -3.34 20.80 5.37
CA ALA A 61 -3.10 22.19 5.69
C ALA A 61 -4.25 23.11 5.25
N ASP A 62 -4.90 22.82 4.11
CA ASP A 62 -6.09 23.55 3.67
C ASP A 62 -7.27 23.34 4.64
N LEU A 63 -7.47 22.11 5.13
CA LEU A 63 -8.48 21.81 6.14
C LEU A 63 -8.18 22.52 7.46
N ALA A 64 -6.94 22.44 7.95
CA ALA A 64 -6.50 23.10 9.17
C ALA A 64 -6.67 24.64 9.09
N ALA A 65 -6.44 25.24 7.92
CA ALA A 65 -6.63 26.68 7.70
C ALA A 65 -8.11 27.12 7.81
N THR A 66 -9.07 26.21 7.72
CA THR A 66 -10.50 26.52 7.95
C THR A 66 -10.90 26.59 9.42
N LEU A 67 -10.03 26.11 10.33
CA LEU A 67 -10.32 26.08 11.75
C LEU A 67 -10.03 27.46 12.38
N ASN A 68 -11.02 28.00 13.10
CA ASN A 68 -10.92 29.28 13.79
C ASN A 68 -11.56 29.15 15.17
N HIS A 69 -10.75 28.83 16.16
CA HIS A 69 -11.17 28.59 17.54
C HIS A 69 -10.11 29.16 18.49
N PRO A 70 -10.48 29.77 19.64
CA PRO A 70 -9.52 30.37 20.57
C PRO A 70 -8.47 29.39 21.09
N ASN A 71 -8.79 28.10 21.15
CA ASN A 71 -7.89 27.03 21.61
C ASN A 71 -7.25 26.22 20.46
N ILE A 72 -7.23 26.72 19.22
CA ILE A 72 -6.54 26.07 18.09
C ILE A 72 -5.48 27.03 17.54
N VAL A 73 -4.25 26.54 17.37
CA VAL A 73 -3.18 27.30 16.71
C VAL A 73 -3.59 27.58 15.26
N ARG A 74 -3.62 28.87 14.91
CA ARG A 74 -4.10 29.30 13.60
C ARG A 74 -3.05 29.08 12.52
N VAL A 75 -3.44 28.45 11.42
CA VAL A 75 -2.62 28.35 10.19
C VAL A 75 -2.79 29.62 9.37
N TYR A 76 -1.70 30.28 9.01
CA TYR A 76 -1.72 31.51 8.23
C TYR A 76 -1.47 31.27 6.75
N ASN A 77 -0.49 30.43 6.41
CA ASN A 77 -0.12 30.20 5.02
C ASN A 77 0.65 28.88 4.86
N ARG A 78 0.75 28.38 3.63
CA ARG A 78 1.59 27.24 3.26
C ARG A 78 2.18 27.44 1.88
N GLY A 79 3.22 26.69 1.55
CA GLY A 79 3.75 26.68 0.21
C GLY A 79 4.91 25.73 0.01
N GLU A 80 5.61 25.97 -1.09
CA GLU A 80 6.84 25.29 -1.48
C GLU A 80 7.92 26.38 -1.65
N THR A 81 9.15 26.10 -1.26
CA THR A 81 10.30 26.96 -1.53
C THR A 81 10.82 26.75 -2.96
N ASP A 82 11.70 27.63 -3.45
CA ASP A 82 12.29 27.50 -4.80
C ASP A 82 13.10 26.19 -4.99
N ASP A 83 13.65 25.66 -3.90
CA ASP A 83 14.37 24.39 -3.83
C ASP A 83 13.45 23.18 -3.50
N GLY A 84 12.14 23.38 -3.47
CA GLY A 84 11.15 22.31 -3.40
C GLY A 84 10.73 21.88 -2.00
N HIS A 85 11.14 22.58 -0.94
CA HIS A 85 10.74 22.25 0.44
C HIS A 85 9.35 22.76 0.75
N LEU A 86 8.52 21.88 1.31
CA LEU A 86 7.20 22.26 1.80
C LEU A 86 7.32 23.02 3.12
N TRP A 87 6.50 24.06 3.28
CA TRP A 87 6.47 24.86 4.49
C TRP A 87 5.05 25.26 4.87
N ILE A 88 4.85 25.51 6.17
CA ILE A 88 3.61 26.02 6.75
C ILE A 88 3.92 27.07 7.82
N ALA A 89 3.24 28.21 7.74
CA ALA A 89 3.33 29.31 8.68
C ALA A 89 2.08 29.31 9.57
N MET A 90 2.30 29.37 10.88
CA MET A 90 1.25 29.30 11.90
C MET A 90 1.47 30.35 12.99
N GLU A 91 0.46 30.54 13.85
CA GLU A 91 0.56 31.42 15.02
C GLU A 91 1.77 31.02 15.88
N TYR A 92 2.66 31.99 16.13
CA TYR A 92 3.70 31.83 17.13
C TYR A 92 3.08 32.03 18.53
N VAL A 93 3.04 30.97 19.31
CA VAL A 93 2.60 31.01 20.70
C VAL A 93 3.82 31.23 21.60
N GLU A 94 3.89 32.39 22.24
CA GLU A 94 4.93 32.68 23.23
C GLU A 94 4.59 31.96 24.55
N GLY A 95 5.20 30.80 24.75
CA GLY A 95 4.87 29.90 25.84
C GLY A 95 5.67 28.61 25.79
N THR A 96 5.16 27.57 26.45
CA THR A 96 5.76 26.23 26.49
C THR A 96 4.72 25.15 26.23
N ALA A 97 5.14 23.96 25.84
CA ALA A 97 4.25 22.81 25.74
C ALA A 97 3.92 22.27 27.13
N ALA A 98 2.72 21.69 27.31
CA ALA A 98 2.28 21.16 28.59
C ALA A 98 3.18 20.02 29.11
N ILE A 99 3.87 19.31 28.21
CA ILE A 99 4.85 18.28 28.56
C ILE A 99 6.10 18.83 29.26
N ASP A 100 6.45 20.09 29.00
CA ASP A 100 7.66 20.75 29.50
C ASP A 100 7.37 21.64 30.72
N LEU A 101 6.12 21.70 31.19
CA LEU A 101 5.76 22.40 32.42
C LEU A 101 6.37 21.71 33.64
N ALA A 102 6.82 22.51 34.61
CA ALA A 102 7.33 21.98 35.86
C ALA A 102 6.23 21.21 36.61
N ARG A 103 6.59 20.16 37.36
CA ARG A 103 5.58 19.36 38.06
C ARG A 103 4.77 20.15 39.09
N ALA A 104 5.40 21.12 39.75
CA ALA A 104 4.73 22.02 40.69
C ALA A 104 3.66 22.91 40.01
N ASP A 105 3.80 23.13 38.70
CA ASP A 105 2.92 23.98 37.91
C ASP A 105 1.67 23.24 37.40
N LEU A 106 1.66 21.90 37.45
CA LEU A 106 0.57 21.03 37.00
C LEU A 106 -0.35 20.65 38.17
N THR A 107 -1.00 21.65 38.77
CA THR A 107 -2.02 21.43 39.81
C THR A 107 -3.29 20.79 39.22
N PRO A 108 -4.11 20.08 40.02
CA PRO A 108 -5.37 19.49 39.52
C PRO A 108 -6.25 20.50 38.79
N VAL A 109 -6.42 21.70 39.34
CA VAL A 109 -7.17 22.80 38.73
C VAL A 109 -6.60 23.18 37.36
N ARG A 110 -5.27 23.25 37.22
CA ARG A 110 -4.64 23.60 35.94
C ARG A 110 -4.73 22.46 34.93
N ILE A 111 -4.60 21.21 35.35
CA ILE A 111 -4.79 20.03 34.48
C ILE A 111 -6.23 20.02 33.93
N VAL A 112 -7.22 20.25 34.79
CA VAL A 112 -8.63 20.38 34.38
C VAL A 112 -8.80 21.49 33.34
N ARG A 113 -8.20 22.67 33.55
CA ARG A 113 -8.24 23.76 32.57
C ARG A 113 -7.63 23.35 31.22
N ILE A 114 -6.44 22.76 31.23
CA ILE A 114 -5.75 22.31 30.00
C ILE A 114 -6.63 21.32 29.23
N ILE A 115 -7.17 20.31 29.90
CA ILE A 115 -8.02 19.29 29.27
C ILE A 115 -9.33 19.89 28.76
N THR A 116 -9.93 20.82 29.50
CA THR A 116 -11.17 21.51 29.08
C THR A 116 -10.96 22.32 27.81
N ASP A 117 -9.88 23.10 27.74
CA ASP A 117 -9.57 23.93 26.57
C ASP A 117 -9.23 23.08 25.33
N VAL A 118 -8.48 21.98 25.51
CA VAL A 118 -8.18 21.01 24.44
C VAL A 118 -9.44 20.28 24.00
N ALA A 119 -10.33 19.90 24.92
CA ALA A 119 -11.60 19.27 24.61
C ALA A 119 -12.51 20.18 23.78
N ALA A 120 -12.59 21.47 24.12
CA ALA A 120 -13.34 22.45 23.34
C ALA A 120 -12.80 22.59 21.90
N ALA A 121 -11.47 22.59 21.73
CA ALA A 121 -10.82 22.59 20.42
C ALA A 121 -11.14 21.33 19.60
N LEU A 122 -11.09 20.15 20.23
CA LEU A 122 -11.39 18.87 19.60
C LEU A 122 -12.84 18.80 19.13
N ASP A 123 -13.80 19.09 20.01
CA ASP A 123 -15.23 19.04 19.66
C ASP A 123 -15.56 20.06 18.54
N TYR A 124 -14.93 21.25 18.55
CA TYR A 124 -15.04 22.22 17.46
C TYR A 124 -14.54 21.65 16.13
N ALA A 125 -13.42 20.94 16.10
CA ALA A 125 -12.88 20.32 14.90
C ALA A 125 -13.72 19.11 14.45
N HIS A 126 -14.15 18.26 15.38
CA HIS A 126 -14.99 17.09 15.14
C HIS A 126 -16.34 17.46 14.53
N SER A 127 -16.95 18.57 14.98
CA SER A 127 -18.19 19.10 14.39
C SER A 127 -18.04 19.48 12.90
N ARG A 128 -16.80 19.71 12.45
CA ARG A 128 -16.43 19.98 11.05
C ARG A 128 -15.83 18.78 10.34
N ARG A 129 -15.91 17.59 10.96
CA ARG A 129 -15.36 16.32 10.45
C ARG A 129 -13.84 16.35 10.25
N VAL A 130 -13.14 17.14 11.06
CA VAL A 130 -11.67 17.17 11.09
C VAL A 130 -11.20 16.44 12.35
N LEU A 131 -10.36 15.43 12.19
CA LEU A 131 -9.71 14.70 13.29
C LEU A 131 -8.30 15.22 13.50
N HIS A 132 -7.83 15.24 14.75
CA HIS A 132 -6.49 15.71 15.07
C HIS A 132 -5.41 14.62 14.86
N ARG A 133 -5.64 13.42 15.41
CA ARG A 133 -4.84 12.18 15.28
C ARG A 133 -3.46 12.16 15.92
N ASP A 134 -2.89 13.30 16.28
CA ASP A 134 -1.63 13.39 17.07
C ASP A 134 -1.85 14.10 18.41
N ILE A 135 -2.82 13.64 19.20
CA ILE A 135 -3.11 14.24 20.52
C ILE A 135 -2.09 13.76 21.54
N LYS A 136 -1.30 14.69 22.08
CA LYS A 136 -0.31 14.46 23.14
C LYS A 136 0.04 15.78 23.84
N PRO A 137 0.56 15.75 25.10
CA PRO A 137 0.89 16.97 25.84
C PRO A 137 1.92 17.87 25.15
N GLY A 138 2.77 17.34 24.27
CA GLY A 138 3.71 18.12 23.45
C GLY A 138 3.03 19.06 22.44
N ASN A 139 1.76 18.80 22.09
CA ASN A 139 0.98 19.63 21.16
C ASN A 139 0.01 20.57 21.91
N PHE A 140 0.03 20.60 23.24
CA PHE A 140 -0.78 21.50 24.06
C PHE A 140 0.07 22.70 24.46
N LEU A 141 -0.01 23.79 23.71
CA LEU A 141 0.78 24.99 23.97
C LEU A 141 0.10 25.87 25.02
N VAL A 142 0.85 26.22 26.07
CA VAL A 142 0.39 27.08 27.15
C VAL A 142 1.08 28.43 27.01
N SER A 143 0.34 29.45 26.58
CA SER A 143 0.85 30.82 26.45
C SER A 143 0.85 31.53 27.79
N ALA A 144 1.87 32.35 28.09
CA ALA A 144 2.00 33.08 29.35
C ALA A 144 1.66 32.24 30.62
N PRO A 145 2.35 31.10 30.85
CA PRO A 145 2.09 30.19 31.96
C PRO A 145 2.02 30.91 33.32
N GLY A 146 0.96 30.68 34.10
CA GLY A 146 0.81 31.23 35.45
C GLY A 146 0.32 32.68 35.52
N SER A 147 -0.06 33.28 34.40
CA SER A 147 -0.66 34.62 34.34
C SER A 147 -2.19 34.59 34.19
N ASP A 148 -2.85 35.71 34.47
CA ASP A 148 -4.29 35.92 34.23
C ASP A 148 -4.67 35.87 32.73
N HIS A 149 -3.66 35.84 31.85
CA HIS A 149 -3.82 35.76 30.40
C HIS A 149 -3.37 34.41 29.83
N GLU A 150 -3.23 33.39 30.67
CA GLU A 150 -2.89 32.05 30.21
C GLU A 150 -3.93 31.53 29.22
N ARG A 151 -3.46 31.04 28.07
CA ARG A 151 -4.29 30.39 27.05
C ARG A 151 -3.70 29.04 26.71
N VAL A 152 -4.56 28.05 26.51
CA VAL A 152 -4.18 26.72 26.04
C VAL A 152 -4.60 26.59 24.58
N LEU A 153 -3.64 26.28 23.71
CA LEU A 153 -3.85 26.14 22.27
C LEU A 153 -3.37 24.76 21.81
N LEU A 154 -4.21 24.08 21.03
CA LEU A 154 -3.89 22.82 20.39
C LEU A 154 -3.17 23.09 19.05
N ALA A 155 -1.95 22.59 18.93
CA ALA A 155 -1.08 22.74 17.77
C ALA A 155 -1.04 21.48 16.89
N ASP A 156 -0.50 21.60 15.66
CA ASP A 156 -0.20 20.47 14.75
C ASP A 156 -1.42 19.65 14.26
N PHE A 157 -2.58 20.29 14.08
CA PHE A 157 -3.76 19.68 13.43
C PHE A 157 -3.44 19.06 12.06
N GLY A 158 -3.61 17.75 11.93
CA GLY A 158 -3.73 17.04 10.64
C GLY A 158 -2.49 17.01 9.74
N ILE A 159 -1.47 17.83 9.96
CA ILE A 159 -0.22 17.85 9.17
C ILE A 159 0.55 16.54 9.35
N ALA A 160 0.43 15.91 10.53
CA ALA A 160 0.99 14.59 10.81
C ALA A 160 0.38 13.49 9.93
N ARG A 161 -0.87 13.64 9.47
CA ARG A 161 -1.56 12.70 8.59
C ARG A 161 -1.10 12.71 7.14
N ALA A 162 -0.38 13.76 6.72
CA ALA A 162 0.37 13.70 5.48
C ALA A 162 1.43 12.59 5.55
N LEU A 163 1.97 12.30 6.74
CA LEU A 163 2.78 11.12 7.02
C LEU A 163 1.89 9.89 7.33
N ASP A 164 0.86 10.03 8.17
CA ASP A 164 0.13 8.92 8.82
C ASP A 164 -1.12 8.35 8.11
N ASP A 165 -1.08 8.10 6.80
CA ASP A 165 -1.92 7.01 6.27
C ASP A 165 -1.14 5.70 6.45
N ALA A 166 -1.43 5.02 7.57
CA ALA A 166 -1.06 3.65 7.98
C ALA A 166 0.43 3.21 7.94
N THR A 167 1.38 4.09 7.59
CA THR A 167 2.74 3.67 7.19
C THR A 167 3.88 4.26 8.03
N SER A 168 3.62 5.08 9.04
CA SER A 168 4.66 5.78 9.82
C SER A 168 4.68 5.40 11.29
N LEU A 169 4.60 4.08 11.52
CA LEU A 169 4.94 3.25 12.70
C LEU A 169 6.43 3.03 13.04
N THR A 170 7.32 2.95 12.04
CA THR A 170 8.65 2.34 12.24
C THR A 170 9.87 3.01 11.57
N ALA A 171 10.11 4.31 11.72
CA ALA A 171 11.42 4.91 11.39
C ALA A 171 11.89 5.96 12.41
N THR A 172 12.97 5.64 13.14
CA THR A 172 13.73 6.47 14.10
C THR A 172 13.12 6.77 15.48
N GLY A 173 13.98 6.95 16.50
CA GLY A 173 13.66 7.06 17.93
C GLY A 173 12.76 8.23 18.37
N ALA A 174 12.31 9.09 17.44
CA ALA A 174 11.28 10.10 17.70
C ALA A 174 9.85 9.51 17.77
N MET A 175 9.63 8.27 17.30
CA MET A 175 8.29 7.67 17.19
C MET A 175 7.76 6.95 18.41
N VAL A 176 8.62 6.61 19.37
CA VAL A 176 8.19 6.05 20.67
C VAL A 176 7.30 7.06 21.41
N GLY A 177 7.57 8.37 21.25
CA GLY A 177 6.81 9.44 21.88
C GLY A 177 5.36 9.57 21.40
N THR A 178 5.09 9.40 20.10
CA THR A 178 3.71 9.47 19.56
C THR A 178 2.95 8.15 19.77
N ALA A 179 3.63 7.00 19.69
CA ALA A 179 3.04 5.69 19.93
C ALA A 179 2.38 5.56 21.31
N ALA A 180 2.94 6.24 22.31
CA ALA A 180 2.48 6.26 23.70
C ALA A 180 1.07 6.82 23.92
N TYR A 181 0.48 7.45 22.89
CA TYR A 181 -0.85 8.06 22.95
C TYR A 181 -1.79 7.49 21.88
N THR A 182 -1.38 6.47 21.12
CA THR A 182 -2.13 5.96 19.96
C THR A 182 -3.32 5.09 20.37
N ALA A 183 -4.49 5.30 19.74
CA ALA A 183 -5.69 4.50 20.02
C ALA A 183 -5.63 3.09 19.39
N PRO A 184 -6.26 2.07 20.00
CA PRO A 184 -6.23 0.68 19.53
C PRO A 184 -6.65 0.53 18.06
N GLU A 185 -7.73 1.18 17.64
CA GLU A 185 -8.25 1.13 16.28
C GLU A 185 -7.27 1.73 15.26
N THR A 186 -6.43 2.69 15.67
CA THR A 186 -5.39 3.25 14.81
C THR A 186 -4.24 2.26 14.62
N ILE A 187 -3.88 1.53 15.68
CA ILE A 187 -2.86 0.46 15.64
C ILE A 187 -3.35 -0.72 14.79
N GLU A 188 -4.63 -1.06 14.89
CA GLU A 188 -5.27 -2.15 14.14
C GLU A 188 -5.61 -1.78 12.70
N GLY A 189 -5.46 -0.50 12.31
CA GLY A 189 -5.83 -0.01 10.99
C GLY A 189 -7.34 -0.04 10.72
N ARG A 190 -8.16 -0.07 11.78
CA ARG A 190 -9.62 0.06 11.68
C ARG A 190 -10.01 1.51 11.38
N PRO A 191 -11.22 1.76 10.85
CA PRO A 191 -11.71 3.13 10.64
C PRO A 191 -11.68 3.94 11.94
N ALA A 192 -10.90 5.02 11.94
CA ALA A 192 -10.83 5.98 13.05
C ALA A 192 -11.90 7.07 12.90
N ASP A 193 -12.59 7.38 13.99
CA ASP A 193 -13.50 8.52 14.11
C ASP A 193 -13.04 9.47 15.23
N HIS A 194 -13.91 10.40 15.66
CA HIS A 194 -13.60 11.38 16.70
C HIS A 194 -13.19 10.75 18.05
N ARG A 195 -13.64 9.52 18.33
CA ARG A 195 -13.36 8.80 19.59
C ARG A 195 -11.92 8.31 19.66
N THR A 196 -11.19 8.31 18.53
CA THR A 196 -9.74 8.11 18.49
C THR A 196 -9.01 9.25 19.20
N ASP A 197 -9.39 10.51 18.96
CA ASP A 197 -8.78 11.66 19.63
C ASP A 197 -9.11 11.68 21.13
N ILE A 198 -10.30 11.20 21.51
CA ILE A 198 -10.73 11.07 22.91
C ILE A 198 -9.85 10.06 23.67
N TYR A 199 -9.55 8.90 23.08
CA TYR A 199 -8.63 7.94 23.68
C TYR A 199 -7.24 8.55 23.91
N SER A 200 -6.72 9.25 22.90
CA SER A 200 -5.42 9.92 22.99
C SER A 200 -5.43 11.05 24.02
N LEU A 201 -6.55 11.78 24.17
CA LEU A 201 -6.73 12.77 25.24
C LEU A 201 -6.74 12.12 26.63
N GLY A 202 -7.33 10.93 26.77
CA GLY A 202 -7.24 10.11 28.00
C GLY A 202 -5.80 9.73 28.34
N CYS A 203 -5.01 9.31 27.34
CA CYS A 203 -3.58 9.04 27.52
C CYS A 203 -2.80 10.30 27.95
N ALA A 204 -3.13 11.44 27.36
CA ALA A 204 -2.52 12.72 27.70
C ALA A 204 -2.87 13.17 29.13
N LEU A 205 -4.13 13.00 29.56
CA LEU A 205 -4.57 13.26 30.93
C LEU A 205 -3.80 12.36 31.92
N PHE A 206 -3.69 11.06 31.66
CA PHE A 206 -2.90 10.14 32.48
C PHE A 206 -1.46 10.64 32.64
N ARG A 207 -0.82 11.09 31.55
CA ARG A 207 0.53 11.67 31.60
C ARG A 207 0.62 12.93 32.43
N LEU A 208 -0.34 13.84 32.30
CA LEU A 208 -0.35 15.09 33.07
C LEU A 208 -0.56 14.82 34.58
N LEU A 209 -1.29 13.76 34.95
CA LEU A 209 -1.55 13.37 36.34
C LEU A 209 -0.38 12.63 37.00
N THR A 210 0.34 11.78 36.24
CA THR A 210 1.31 10.81 36.79
C THR A 210 2.75 11.06 36.38
N ASP A 211 2.98 11.95 35.41
CA ASP A 211 4.27 12.13 34.74
C ASP A 211 4.80 10.84 34.07
N ARG A 212 3.90 9.94 33.68
CA ARG A 212 4.21 8.69 32.97
C ARG A 212 3.25 8.50 31.80
N ALA A 213 3.72 7.91 30.70
CA ALA A 213 2.78 7.43 29.68
C ALA A 213 2.01 6.22 30.25
N PRO A 214 0.75 5.96 29.84
CA PRO A 214 -0.01 4.81 30.35
C PRO A 214 0.72 3.48 30.16
N TYR A 215 1.30 3.32 28.97
CA TYR A 215 2.02 2.11 28.58
C TYR A 215 3.46 2.47 28.23
N ALA A 216 4.30 2.61 29.25
CA ALA A 216 5.74 2.86 29.05
C ALA A 216 6.50 1.52 28.97
N ASP A 217 7.27 1.32 27.91
CA ASP A 217 8.15 0.16 27.73
C ASP A 217 9.36 0.53 26.86
N ASN A 218 10.41 -0.28 26.91
CA ASN A 218 11.65 -0.05 26.16
C ASN A 218 11.54 -0.44 24.69
N SER A 219 10.46 -1.12 24.28
CA SER A 219 10.19 -1.45 22.89
C SER A 219 8.88 -0.83 22.41
N LEU A 220 8.90 -0.31 21.19
CA LEU A 220 7.71 0.21 20.53
C LEU A 220 6.59 -0.84 20.45
N SER A 221 6.94 -2.10 20.16
CA SER A 221 5.98 -3.19 20.08
C SER A 221 5.28 -3.47 21.41
N ALA A 222 5.99 -3.34 22.54
CA ALA A 222 5.40 -3.52 23.87
C ALA A 222 4.50 -2.35 24.27
N VAL A 223 4.83 -1.12 23.86
CA VAL A 223 3.94 0.04 23.99
C VAL A 223 2.63 -0.23 23.22
N LEU A 224 2.73 -0.54 21.92
CA LEU A 224 1.57 -0.83 21.07
C LEU A 224 0.72 -2.00 21.59
N ALA A 225 1.35 -3.11 22.00
CA ALA A 225 0.68 -4.24 22.62
C ALA A 225 -0.05 -3.84 23.92
N GLY A 226 0.49 -2.87 24.67
CA GLY A 226 -0.17 -2.31 25.83
C GLY A 226 -1.47 -1.59 25.49
N HIS A 227 -1.44 -0.75 24.46
CA HIS A 227 -2.63 -0.08 23.96
C HIS A 227 -3.69 -1.08 23.48
N LEU A 228 -3.30 -2.22 22.88
CA LEU A 228 -4.24 -3.24 22.40
C LEU A 228 -4.81 -4.14 23.51
N MET A 229 -3.97 -4.64 24.41
CA MET A 229 -4.32 -5.82 25.22
C MET A 229 -4.20 -5.60 26.73
N ARG A 230 -3.36 -4.67 27.19
CA ARG A 230 -3.17 -4.48 28.64
C ARG A 230 -4.36 -3.75 29.26
N PRO A 231 -4.70 -4.06 30.53
CA PRO A 231 -5.70 -3.29 31.27
C PRO A 231 -5.26 -1.83 31.37
N VAL A 232 -6.24 -0.92 31.41
CA VAL A 232 -5.97 0.51 31.58
C VAL A 232 -5.35 0.72 32.97
N PRO A 233 -4.14 1.32 33.07
CA PRO A 233 -3.51 1.58 34.35
C PRO A 233 -4.29 2.61 35.16
N ARG A 234 -4.28 2.45 36.49
CA ARG A 234 -4.95 3.35 37.44
C ARG A 234 -4.00 4.48 37.84
N PRO A 235 -4.28 5.77 37.57
CA PRO A 235 -3.46 6.89 38.02
C PRO A 235 -3.14 6.88 39.52
N SER A 236 -4.10 6.47 40.35
CA SER A 236 -3.95 6.41 41.82
C SER A 236 -2.79 5.52 42.28
N GLU A 237 -2.45 4.47 41.52
CA GLU A 237 -1.32 3.57 41.81
C GLU A 237 0.05 4.26 41.62
N PHE A 238 0.11 5.29 40.78
CA PHE A 238 1.34 6.04 40.49
C PHE A 238 1.43 7.35 41.25
N ASN A 239 0.28 7.95 41.58
CA ASN A 239 0.17 9.15 42.39
C ASN A 239 -0.96 8.97 43.41
N PRO A 240 -0.65 8.45 44.62
CA PRO A 240 -1.66 8.20 45.67
C PRO A 240 -2.37 9.45 46.22
N ALA A 241 -1.95 10.66 45.82
CA ALA A 241 -2.64 11.89 46.17
C ALA A 241 -3.84 12.19 45.25
N LEU A 242 -4.05 11.39 44.20
CA LEU A 242 -5.20 11.52 43.31
C LEU A 242 -6.44 10.82 43.92
N PRO A 243 -7.64 11.39 43.74
CA PRO A 243 -8.90 10.74 44.11
C PRO A 243 -9.12 9.45 43.30
N ASP A 244 -9.72 8.43 43.91
CA ASP A 244 -9.97 7.13 43.26
C ASP A 244 -10.89 7.26 42.04
N GLU A 245 -11.78 8.24 42.04
CA GLU A 245 -12.73 8.53 40.96
C GLU A 245 -12.04 8.84 39.63
N ILE A 246 -10.78 9.32 39.65
CA ILE A 246 -10.03 9.59 38.42
C ILE A 246 -9.67 8.30 37.67
N ASP A 247 -9.59 7.17 38.37
CA ASP A 247 -9.27 5.88 37.76
C ASP A 247 -10.39 5.46 36.80
N ASP A 248 -11.65 5.66 37.19
CA ASP A 248 -12.82 5.35 36.38
C ASP A 248 -12.90 6.26 35.14
N VAL A 249 -12.57 7.55 35.30
CA VAL A 249 -12.51 8.51 34.18
C VAL A 249 -11.47 8.06 33.14
N ILE A 250 -10.27 7.66 33.58
CA ILE A 250 -9.22 7.17 32.70
C ILE A 250 -9.60 5.83 32.06
N ALA A 251 -10.18 4.90 32.82
CA ALA A 251 -10.66 3.63 32.32
C ALA A 251 -11.71 3.80 31.21
N HIS A 252 -12.66 4.73 31.39
CA HIS A 252 -13.69 5.02 30.39
C HIS A 252 -13.10 5.72 29.15
N ALA A 253 -12.25 6.73 29.32
CA ALA A 253 -11.60 7.43 28.20
C ALA A 253 -10.74 6.49 27.33
N MET A 254 -10.05 5.55 27.98
CA MET A 254 -9.11 4.62 27.36
C MET A 254 -9.71 3.21 27.14
N ALA A 255 -11.04 3.09 27.12
CA ALA A 255 -11.68 1.83 26.80
C ALA A 255 -11.23 1.34 25.41
N LYS A 256 -11.03 0.01 25.27
CA LYS A 256 -10.47 -0.55 24.03
C LYS A 256 -11.45 -0.44 22.87
N ASP A 257 -12.72 -0.72 23.13
CA ASP A 257 -13.81 -0.46 22.19
C ASP A 257 -14.15 1.04 22.20
N PRO A 258 -14.12 1.73 21.04
CA PRO A 258 -14.60 3.11 20.92
C PRO A 258 -16.04 3.33 21.41
N ALA A 259 -16.91 2.32 21.35
CA ALA A 259 -18.29 2.43 21.83
C ALA A 259 -18.39 2.61 23.34
N ASP A 260 -17.41 2.12 24.09
CA ASP A 260 -17.38 2.17 25.56
C ASP A 260 -16.70 3.44 26.11
N ARG A 261 -16.33 4.38 25.23
CA ARG A 261 -15.67 5.65 25.60
C ARG A 261 -16.68 6.77 25.79
N PHE A 262 -16.20 7.89 26.32
CA PHE A 262 -16.90 9.17 26.16
C PHE A 262 -17.15 9.45 24.67
N GLN A 263 -18.32 9.99 24.34
CA GLN A 263 -18.71 10.26 22.96
C GLN A 263 -18.29 11.67 22.52
N THR A 264 -17.96 12.55 23.46
CA THR A 264 -17.37 13.87 23.17
C THR A 264 -16.16 14.15 24.06
N ALA A 265 -15.24 15.01 23.61
CA ALA A 265 -14.09 15.39 24.42
C ALA A 265 -14.54 16.24 25.63
N ASN A 266 -15.61 17.02 25.49
CA ASN A 266 -16.18 17.77 26.62
C ASN A 266 -16.78 16.88 27.72
N GLU A 267 -17.34 15.71 27.38
CA GLU A 267 -17.77 14.73 28.40
C GLU A 267 -16.58 14.25 29.25
N LEU A 268 -15.45 13.91 28.61
CA LEU A 268 -14.21 13.57 29.31
C LEU A 268 -13.74 14.72 30.20
N ALA A 269 -13.72 15.95 29.70
CA ALA A 269 -13.32 17.12 30.48
C ALA A 269 -14.24 17.37 31.69
N ALA A 270 -15.55 17.22 31.51
CA ALA A 270 -16.53 17.37 32.59
C ALA A 270 -16.35 16.30 33.67
N ALA A 271 -16.14 15.04 33.29
CA ALA A 271 -15.87 13.95 34.22
C ALA A 271 -14.54 14.15 34.97
N THR A 272 -13.49 14.61 34.28
CA THR A 272 -12.20 14.95 34.89
C THR A 272 -12.34 16.07 35.93
N ARG A 273 -13.11 17.11 35.62
CA ARG A 273 -13.39 18.20 36.56
C ARG A 273 -14.13 17.70 37.80
N ALA A 274 -15.18 16.91 37.63
CA ALA A 274 -15.92 16.34 38.76
C ALA A 274 -14.98 15.53 39.67
N ALA A 275 -14.16 14.63 39.11
CA ALA A 275 -13.25 13.80 39.89
C ALA A 275 -12.13 14.57 40.61
N LEU A 276 -11.65 15.70 40.06
CA LEU A 276 -10.50 16.44 40.60
C LEU A 276 -10.85 17.71 41.38
N THR A 277 -12.09 18.20 41.31
CA THR A 277 -12.47 19.49 41.89
C THR A 277 -13.77 19.50 42.69
N ASP A 278 -14.65 18.49 42.54
CA ASP A 278 -15.80 18.37 43.45
C ASP A 278 -15.37 17.64 44.73
N GLU A 279 -15.27 18.38 45.83
CA GLU A 279 -15.22 17.80 47.18
C GLU A 279 -16.58 17.13 47.50
N HIS A 280 -16.67 15.81 47.39
CA HIS A 280 -17.64 15.00 48.15
C HIS A 280 -16.84 13.91 48.88
N ALA A 281 -16.47 14.17 50.13
CA ALA A 281 -17.13 13.73 51.36
C ALA A 281 -16.62 12.34 51.84
N PRO A 282 -16.24 12.21 53.12
CA PRO A 282 -15.51 11.04 53.62
C PRO A 282 -16.33 9.75 53.48
N SER A 283 -15.68 8.70 53.00
CA SER A 283 -16.20 7.34 52.95
C SER A 283 -16.79 6.94 54.31
N THR A 284 -18.10 6.77 54.38
CA THR A 284 -18.75 6.20 55.56
C THR A 284 -18.20 4.80 55.81
N THR A 285 -17.57 4.68 56.98
CA THR A 285 -16.99 3.46 57.54
C THR A 285 -17.99 2.31 57.57
N THR A 286 -17.53 1.16 57.08
CA THR A 286 -18.13 -0.16 57.19
C THR A 286 -18.42 -0.52 58.66
N GLY A 287 -19.69 -0.80 58.99
CA GLY A 287 -20.08 -1.49 60.22
C GLY A 287 -20.49 -2.94 59.92
N PRO A 288 -20.14 -3.94 60.76
CA PRO A 288 -20.45 -5.34 60.51
C PRO A 288 -21.82 -5.77 61.07
N GLY A 289 -22.58 -6.56 60.30
CA GLY A 289 -23.78 -7.26 60.79
C GLY A 289 -24.68 -7.83 59.68
N GLU A 290 -24.48 -9.12 59.35
CA GLU A 290 -25.39 -10.01 58.61
C GLU A 290 -26.78 -10.19 59.30
N PRO A 291 -27.84 -10.85 58.72
CA PRO A 291 -27.82 -11.81 57.59
C PRO A 291 -28.95 -11.72 56.52
N LYS A 292 -28.67 -12.49 55.45
CA LYS A 292 -29.40 -12.94 54.25
C LYS A 292 -30.89 -13.37 54.38
N ALA A 293 -31.74 -12.92 53.44
CA ALA A 293 -32.94 -13.57 52.83
C ALA A 293 -33.73 -12.46 52.07
N THR A 294 -34.40 -12.57 50.92
CA THR A 294 -34.88 -13.62 50.00
C THR A 294 -35.37 -12.89 48.73
N ASN A 295 -35.27 -13.50 47.55
CA ASN A 295 -35.99 -13.04 46.34
C ASN A 295 -37.51 -12.94 46.61
N PRO A 296 -38.18 -11.88 46.12
CA PRO A 296 -39.23 -12.11 45.14
C PRO A 296 -39.26 -11.09 43.98
N THR A 297 -39.42 -11.64 42.77
CA THR A 297 -40.24 -11.15 41.63
C THR A 297 -40.31 -9.65 41.29
N ASN A 298 -39.93 -9.37 40.04
CA ASN A 298 -40.24 -8.18 39.22
C ASN A 298 -41.57 -7.47 39.56
N PRO A 299 -41.58 -6.13 39.61
CA PRO A 299 -42.71 -5.32 39.19
C PRO A 299 -42.51 -4.81 37.75
N THR A 300 -43.34 -5.34 36.86
CA THR A 300 -43.70 -4.77 35.56
C THR A 300 -44.15 -3.31 35.72
N LEU A 301 -43.52 -2.39 34.98
CA LEU A 301 -44.02 -1.03 34.80
C LEU A 301 -45.02 -1.00 33.64
N THR A 302 -46.29 -0.82 34.00
CA THR A 302 -47.46 -0.67 33.13
C THR A 302 -47.54 0.76 32.59
N TYR A 303 -47.63 0.93 31.28
CA TYR A 303 -48.01 2.21 30.65
C TYR A 303 -49.55 2.35 30.62
N PRO A 304 -50.11 3.56 30.81
CA PRO A 304 -51.55 3.79 30.65
C PRO A 304 -51.97 3.80 29.16
N PRO A 305 -53.22 3.41 28.85
CA PRO A 305 -53.71 3.25 27.47
C PRO A 305 -54.22 4.56 26.88
N THR A 306 -53.86 4.86 25.63
CA THR A 306 -54.55 5.86 24.81
C THR A 306 -55.21 5.17 23.60
N VAL A 307 -56.53 5.29 23.53
CA VAL A 307 -57.41 4.77 22.48
C VAL A 307 -57.45 5.79 21.31
N PRO A 308 -57.54 5.34 20.04
CA PRO A 308 -57.44 6.18 18.86
C PRO A 308 -58.78 6.78 18.40
N PRO A 309 -58.81 7.84 17.58
CA PRO A 309 -59.91 8.11 16.68
C PRO A 309 -59.61 7.64 15.24
N ALA A 310 -60.66 7.14 14.61
CA ALA A 310 -60.71 6.46 13.33
C ALA A 310 -60.74 7.40 12.11
N GLY A 311 -60.17 6.92 11.00
CA GLY A 311 -60.83 6.88 9.69
C GLY A 311 -60.73 8.09 8.73
N PRO A 312 -60.88 7.87 7.40
CA PRO A 312 -59.93 8.37 6.39
C PRO A 312 -60.53 9.22 5.25
N ALA A 313 -59.68 9.95 4.52
CA ALA A 313 -59.98 10.44 3.16
C ALA A 313 -58.72 10.65 2.28
N VAL A 314 -58.53 9.69 1.36
CA VAL A 314 -58.20 9.78 -0.08
C VAL A 314 -57.30 10.92 -0.60
N TRP A 315 -56.16 10.54 -1.19
CA TRP A 315 -55.59 11.20 -2.38
C TRP A 315 -55.17 10.13 -3.42
N PRO A 316 -55.46 10.27 -4.73
CA PRO A 316 -55.24 9.22 -5.71
C PRO A 316 -53.83 9.23 -6.30
N GLY A 317 -53.32 8.03 -6.56
CA GLY A 317 -51.99 7.74 -7.11
C GLY A 317 -51.85 7.90 -8.62
N TYR A 318 -50.62 7.71 -9.08
CA TYR A 318 -50.31 7.51 -10.50
C TYR A 318 -49.36 6.32 -10.66
N ASP A 319 -49.72 5.46 -11.61
CA ASP A 319 -49.25 4.10 -11.89
C ASP A 319 -48.07 4.11 -12.90
N PRO A 320 -47.05 3.24 -12.74
CA PRO A 320 -46.03 3.00 -13.75
C PRO A 320 -46.42 1.89 -14.75
N ARG A 321 -46.56 2.23 -16.04
CA ARG A 321 -46.02 1.49 -17.24
C ARG A 321 -46.73 1.83 -18.57
N GLY A 322 -45.92 1.98 -19.62
CA GLY A 322 -46.26 1.91 -21.06
C GLY A 322 -46.63 3.26 -21.70
N GLY A 323 -46.16 3.71 -22.86
CA GLY A 323 -45.34 3.16 -23.96
C GLY A 323 -45.72 3.94 -25.24
N GLY A 324 -44.75 4.33 -26.09
CA GLY A 324 -45.01 4.72 -27.50
C GLY A 324 -44.63 6.15 -27.95
N ALA A 325 -43.46 6.24 -28.61
CA ALA A 325 -43.04 7.01 -29.81
C ALA A 325 -43.42 8.51 -30.09
N PRO A 326 -42.57 9.27 -30.85
CA PRO A 326 -42.61 10.73 -30.96
C PRO A 326 -43.20 11.26 -32.29
N PRO A 327 -43.38 12.61 -32.40
CA PRO A 327 -43.13 13.25 -33.68
C PRO A 327 -42.24 14.51 -33.63
N ASN A 328 -41.57 14.70 -34.77
CA ASN A 328 -40.73 15.78 -35.28
C ASN A 328 -41.18 17.23 -35.02
N GLY A 329 -40.18 18.14 -35.00
CA GLY A 329 -40.26 19.40 -35.75
C GLY A 329 -39.53 20.60 -35.16
N GLY A 330 -38.45 21.04 -35.81
CA GLY A 330 -38.12 22.46 -35.96
C GLY A 330 -36.94 23.03 -35.15
N ALA A 331 -35.78 23.18 -35.81
CA ALA A 331 -34.68 24.04 -35.40
C ALA A 331 -35.02 25.54 -35.56
N PRO A 332 -34.19 26.46 -35.01
CA PRO A 332 -33.49 27.37 -35.91
C PRO A 332 -32.03 27.75 -35.52
N GLN A 333 -31.18 27.65 -36.55
CA GLN A 333 -30.24 28.64 -37.12
C GLN A 333 -29.07 29.28 -36.35
N GLN A 334 -27.90 29.04 -36.97
CA GLN A 334 -26.56 29.62 -36.76
C GLN A 334 -26.46 31.08 -37.24
N VAL A 335 -25.59 31.86 -36.58
CA VAL A 335 -25.04 33.11 -37.12
C VAL A 335 -23.52 32.99 -37.23
N ILE A 336 -23.03 33.42 -38.38
CA ILE A 336 -21.69 33.30 -38.95
C ILE A 336 -20.82 34.49 -38.52
N GLY A 337 -19.55 34.25 -38.21
CA GLY A 337 -18.53 35.30 -38.04
C GLY A 337 -17.14 34.80 -38.43
N ALA A 338 -16.63 35.27 -39.58
CA ALA A 338 -15.35 34.93 -40.18
C ALA A 338 -14.16 35.73 -39.59
N PRO A 339 -12.90 35.29 -39.76
CA PRO A 339 -11.70 36.02 -39.33
C PRO A 339 -11.10 36.89 -40.46
N PRO A 340 -10.28 37.91 -40.17
CA PRO A 340 -9.50 38.60 -41.18
C PRO A 340 -8.00 38.21 -41.18
N ALA A 341 -7.38 38.48 -42.32
CA ALA A 341 -6.13 37.95 -42.85
C ALA A 341 -4.85 38.76 -42.52
N LEU A 342 -3.68 38.13 -42.75
CA LEU A 342 -2.34 38.71 -43.01
C LEU A 342 -2.29 39.44 -44.38
N PRO A 343 -1.27 40.27 -44.78
CA PRO A 343 0.21 40.09 -44.61
C PRO A 343 1.01 41.45 -44.62
N PRO A 344 2.28 41.60 -45.12
CA PRO A 344 3.48 40.73 -45.21
C PRO A 344 4.81 41.37 -44.65
N GLY A 345 5.84 40.51 -44.42
CA GLY A 345 7.23 40.73 -44.87
C GLY A 345 8.21 41.59 -44.04
N GLY A 346 9.34 40.98 -43.62
CA GLY A 346 10.56 41.72 -43.24
C GLY A 346 11.55 40.97 -42.34
N VAL A 347 12.63 40.44 -42.93
CA VAL A 347 13.96 40.22 -42.33
C VAL A 347 14.95 41.10 -43.12
N PRO A 348 16.14 41.54 -42.63
CA PRO A 348 17.04 40.86 -41.67
C PRO A 348 17.89 41.76 -40.72
N HIS A 349 18.77 41.08 -39.96
CA HIS A 349 20.13 41.46 -39.51
C HIS A 349 20.46 41.87 -38.05
N ASP A 350 21.24 40.95 -37.44
CA ASP A 350 22.56 41.10 -36.81
C ASP A 350 22.78 41.65 -35.38
N GLY A 351 23.56 40.84 -34.64
CA GLY A 351 24.49 41.25 -33.59
C GLY A 351 23.96 41.11 -32.17
N ALA A 352 24.68 40.59 -31.16
CA ALA A 352 25.93 39.86 -31.06
C ALA A 352 26.05 39.34 -29.61
N LYS A 353 26.43 38.07 -29.46
CA LYS A 353 27.38 37.51 -28.47
C LYS A 353 27.26 37.92 -26.98
N LEU A 354 27.10 36.92 -26.10
CA LEU A 354 28.23 36.40 -25.27
C LEU A 354 27.88 35.13 -24.45
N LYS A 355 28.61 34.06 -24.82
CA LYS A 355 29.04 32.83 -24.11
C LYS A 355 28.74 32.71 -22.60
N ARG A 356 28.32 31.51 -22.14
CA ARG A 356 29.25 30.48 -21.61
C ARG A 356 28.61 29.08 -21.46
N ARG A 357 29.36 28.10 -21.95
CA ARG A 357 29.09 26.65 -22.05
C ARG A 357 29.19 25.93 -20.69
N LYS A 358 28.32 24.92 -20.47
CA LYS A 358 28.61 23.47 -20.26
C LYS A 358 27.48 22.83 -19.45
N ARG A 359 26.87 21.75 -19.99
CA ARG A 359 26.11 20.65 -19.34
C ARG A 359 24.81 20.25 -20.07
N ILE A 360 24.86 19.99 -21.37
CA ILE A 360 23.80 19.25 -22.08
C ILE A 360 24.46 18.27 -23.06
N ARG A 361 25.06 17.20 -22.53
CA ARG A 361 25.51 16.01 -23.29
C ARG A 361 25.44 14.72 -22.46
N LEU A 362 24.55 14.63 -21.47
CA LEU A 362 24.34 13.39 -20.69
C LEU A 362 22.92 12.80 -20.83
N MET A 363 21.92 13.60 -21.24
CA MET A 363 20.51 13.15 -21.32
C MET A 363 20.08 12.54 -22.66
N VAL A 364 20.89 12.64 -23.73
CA VAL A 364 20.57 12.01 -25.04
C VAL A 364 21.27 10.65 -25.20
N GLY A 365 22.23 10.32 -24.33
CA GLY A 365 22.95 9.03 -24.38
C GLY A 365 22.17 7.85 -23.82
N ILE A 366 21.27 8.08 -22.85
CA ILE A 366 20.55 7.01 -22.14
C ILE A 366 19.38 6.48 -22.99
N THR A 367 18.66 7.35 -23.71
CA THR A 367 17.56 6.95 -24.60
C THR A 367 18.04 6.22 -25.86
N VAL A 368 19.21 6.59 -26.40
CA VAL A 368 19.83 5.90 -27.53
C VAL A 368 20.44 4.56 -27.08
N GLY A 369 20.97 4.48 -25.85
CA GLY A 369 21.49 3.23 -25.28
C GLY A 369 20.42 2.16 -25.06
N VAL A 370 19.25 2.54 -24.54
CA VAL A 370 18.12 1.60 -24.32
C VAL A 370 17.50 1.15 -25.65
N ALA A 371 17.33 2.06 -26.63
CA ALA A 371 16.85 1.68 -27.96
C ALA A 371 17.87 0.78 -28.71
N ALA A 372 19.17 1.01 -28.54
CA ALA A 372 20.22 0.16 -29.11
C ALA A 372 20.30 -1.22 -28.42
N LEU A 373 20.02 -1.32 -27.12
CA LEU A 373 19.96 -2.60 -26.41
C LEU A 373 18.74 -3.43 -26.84
N VAL A 374 17.59 -2.79 -27.05
CA VAL A 374 16.37 -3.42 -27.59
C VAL A 374 16.56 -3.84 -29.05
N ALA A 375 17.20 -3.01 -29.88
CA ALA A 375 17.51 -3.36 -31.26
C ALA A 375 18.56 -4.49 -31.35
N ALA A 376 19.55 -4.51 -30.46
CA ALA A 376 20.57 -5.56 -30.39
C ALA A 376 20.02 -6.89 -29.83
N THR A 377 19.03 -6.87 -28.95
CA THR A 377 18.33 -8.08 -28.46
C THR A 377 17.37 -8.65 -29.50
N VAL A 378 16.63 -7.80 -30.23
CA VAL A 378 15.83 -8.24 -31.39
C VAL A 378 16.73 -8.80 -32.49
N ALA A 379 17.87 -8.16 -32.77
CA ALA A 379 18.86 -8.66 -33.72
C ALA A 379 19.53 -9.97 -33.25
N GLY A 380 19.82 -10.12 -31.95
CA GLY A 380 20.39 -11.34 -31.38
C GLY A 380 19.44 -12.53 -31.44
N ILE A 381 18.14 -12.33 -31.21
CA ILE A 381 17.10 -13.36 -31.37
C ILE A 381 16.88 -13.68 -32.86
N GLN A 382 16.91 -12.67 -33.74
CA GLN A 382 16.82 -12.85 -35.20
C GLN A 382 18.07 -13.52 -35.80
N LEU A 383 19.25 -13.38 -35.17
CA LEU A 383 20.49 -13.98 -35.67
C LEU A 383 20.63 -15.45 -35.25
N VAL A 384 20.11 -15.85 -34.07
CA VAL A 384 19.97 -17.27 -33.70
C VAL A 384 19.02 -18.01 -34.66
N GLY A 385 18.05 -17.30 -35.25
CA GLY A 385 17.20 -17.83 -36.33
C GLY A 385 17.83 -17.84 -37.73
N ARG A 386 19.00 -17.19 -37.93
CA ARG A 386 19.62 -17.02 -39.27
C ARG A 386 21.01 -17.64 -39.43
N THR A 387 21.69 -18.03 -38.36
CA THR A 387 22.95 -18.78 -38.46
C THR A 387 22.76 -20.24 -38.05
N GLY A 388 22.52 -21.12 -39.02
CA GLY A 388 22.70 -22.57 -38.90
C GLY A 388 21.49 -23.38 -39.36
N GLY A 389 21.67 -24.12 -40.47
CA GLY A 389 20.96 -25.33 -40.93
C GLY A 389 19.52 -25.59 -40.45
N GLY A 390 18.62 -25.86 -41.40
CA GLY A 390 17.33 -26.49 -41.07
C GLY A 390 17.50 -27.67 -40.09
N PRO A 391 16.47 -27.99 -39.30
CA PRO A 391 16.60 -29.00 -38.25
C PRO A 391 17.19 -30.28 -38.85
N GLY A 392 18.27 -30.77 -38.25
CA GLY A 392 18.95 -31.99 -38.70
C GLY A 392 18.02 -33.21 -38.74
N PRO A 393 18.51 -34.36 -39.20
CA PRO A 393 17.71 -35.59 -39.27
C PRO A 393 17.05 -35.87 -37.91
N TYR A 394 15.78 -36.30 -37.96
CA TYR A 394 15.01 -36.61 -36.76
C TYR A 394 15.17 -38.08 -36.42
N GLU A 395 15.66 -38.36 -35.23
CA GLU A 395 15.69 -39.71 -34.66
C GLU A 395 14.36 -40.00 -33.97
N PRO A 396 13.73 -41.18 -34.18
CA PRO A 396 12.52 -41.57 -33.48
C PRO A 396 12.65 -41.43 -31.96
N GLN A 397 11.64 -40.84 -31.33
CA GLN A 397 11.63 -40.59 -29.89
C GLN A 397 10.62 -41.51 -29.20
N THR A 398 11.01 -42.05 -28.05
CA THR A 398 10.12 -42.80 -27.15
C THR A 398 10.19 -42.14 -25.79
N LEU A 399 9.07 -41.61 -25.33
CA LEU A 399 8.98 -40.77 -24.14
C LEU A 399 7.99 -41.39 -23.16
N SER A 400 8.41 -41.52 -21.90
CA SER A 400 7.55 -42.03 -20.82
C SER A 400 6.82 -40.88 -20.14
N THR A 401 5.51 -40.81 -20.31
CA THR A 401 4.61 -39.82 -19.71
C THR A 401 3.86 -40.42 -18.51
N LYS A 402 3.27 -39.58 -17.66
CA LYS A 402 2.39 -39.96 -16.55
C LYS A 402 1.30 -40.97 -16.95
N PHE A 403 0.89 -40.98 -18.21
CA PHE A 403 -0.18 -41.82 -18.75
C PHE A 403 0.30 -42.98 -19.64
N GLY A 404 1.61 -43.24 -19.64
CA GLY A 404 2.23 -44.30 -20.44
C GLY A 404 3.22 -43.76 -21.46
N THR A 405 3.55 -44.57 -22.47
CA THR A 405 4.62 -44.25 -23.43
C THR A 405 4.06 -43.70 -24.74
N ILE A 406 4.60 -42.56 -25.18
CA ILE A 406 4.38 -42.01 -26.51
C ILE A 406 5.58 -42.32 -27.41
N LYS A 407 5.30 -42.73 -28.65
CA LYS A 407 6.30 -43.02 -29.69
C LYS A 407 6.12 -42.07 -30.87
N LEU A 408 7.14 -41.26 -31.14
CA LEU A 408 7.14 -40.30 -32.23
C LEU A 408 8.13 -40.74 -33.30
N GLN A 409 7.63 -41.30 -34.39
CA GLN A 409 8.45 -41.84 -35.49
C GLN A 409 9.00 -40.76 -36.42
N HIS A 410 8.31 -39.62 -36.50
CA HIS A 410 8.69 -38.48 -37.33
C HIS A 410 8.63 -37.20 -36.49
N ARG A 411 9.35 -36.17 -36.94
CA ARG A 411 9.34 -34.86 -36.30
C ARG A 411 7.93 -34.25 -36.41
N PRO A 412 7.27 -33.93 -35.28
CA PRO A 412 5.99 -33.24 -35.31
C PRO A 412 6.11 -31.86 -35.97
N VAL A 413 5.14 -31.50 -36.80
CA VAL A 413 5.09 -30.21 -37.52
C VAL A 413 3.80 -29.44 -37.28
N ALA A 414 2.72 -30.11 -36.87
CA ALA A 414 1.43 -29.51 -36.56
C ALA A 414 1.14 -29.65 -35.06
N ILE A 415 1.68 -28.72 -34.27
CA ILE A 415 1.65 -28.80 -32.81
C ILE A 415 0.49 -28.00 -32.22
N ALA A 416 -0.37 -28.62 -31.43
CA ALA A 416 -1.27 -27.90 -30.53
C ALA A 416 -0.59 -27.72 -29.17
N ALA A 417 -0.37 -26.49 -28.73
CA ALA A 417 0.26 -26.16 -27.45
C ALA A 417 -0.80 -25.67 -26.46
N LEU A 418 -1.12 -26.51 -25.46
CA LEU A 418 -2.31 -26.34 -24.63
C LEU A 418 -2.01 -25.95 -23.18
N GLY A 419 -0.89 -26.42 -22.62
CA GLY A 419 -0.55 -26.21 -21.22
C GLY A 419 0.25 -24.92 -20.96
N PRO A 420 0.36 -24.49 -19.69
CA PRO A 420 1.16 -23.34 -19.31
C PRO A 420 2.63 -23.47 -19.75
N GLY A 421 3.15 -22.47 -20.45
CA GLY A 421 4.54 -22.46 -20.94
C GLY A 421 4.80 -23.28 -22.20
N ASP A 422 3.86 -24.14 -22.63
CA ASP A 422 4.05 -25.00 -23.81
C ASP A 422 4.25 -24.18 -25.08
N ALA A 423 3.45 -23.13 -25.28
CA ALA A 423 3.58 -22.25 -26.44
C ALA A 423 4.91 -21.49 -26.45
N ASP A 424 5.40 -21.05 -25.29
CA ASP A 424 6.70 -20.38 -25.15
C ASP A 424 7.84 -21.33 -25.55
N ALA A 425 7.82 -22.57 -25.04
CA ALA A 425 8.79 -23.60 -25.39
C ALA A 425 8.77 -23.93 -26.89
N VAL A 426 7.60 -24.21 -27.46
CA VAL A 426 7.45 -24.56 -28.88
C VAL A 426 7.93 -23.43 -29.80
N LEU A 427 7.51 -22.20 -29.54
CA LEU A 427 7.91 -21.03 -30.32
C LEU A 427 9.40 -20.72 -30.16
N SER A 428 9.93 -20.78 -28.93
CA SER A 428 11.35 -20.54 -28.66
C SER A 428 12.26 -21.58 -29.31
N LEU A 429 11.80 -22.84 -29.42
CA LEU A 429 12.49 -23.89 -30.17
C LEU A 429 12.41 -23.68 -31.70
N GLY A 430 11.70 -22.66 -32.17
CA GLY A 430 11.58 -22.31 -33.58
C GLY A 430 10.56 -23.17 -34.33
N THR A 431 9.50 -23.60 -33.65
CA THR A 431 8.38 -24.33 -34.27
C THR A 431 7.10 -23.50 -34.15
N GLN A 432 6.28 -23.47 -35.19
CA GLN A 432 5.03 -22.72 -35.23
C GLN A 432 3.87 -23.65 -34.83
N PRO A 433 3.18 -23.40 -33.71
CA PRO A 433 2.02 -24.20 -33.34
C PRO A 433 0.84 -23.93 -34.30
N VAL A 434 -0.02 -24.92 -34.48
CA VAL A 434 -1.29 -24.81 -35.23
C VAL A 434 -2.46 -24.39 -34.34
N LEU A 435 -2.29 -24.44 -33.03
CA LEU A 435 -3.26 -23.97 -32.04
C LEU A 435 -2.53 -23.64 -30.74
N ILE A 436 -2.93 -22.54 -30.09
CA ILE A 436 -2.39 -22.11 -28.80
C ILE A 436 -3.53 -21.95 -27.80
N ASN A 437 -3.38 -22.52 -26.60
CA ASN A 437 -4.11 -22.01 -25.45
C ASN A 437 -3.30 -20.90 -24.77
N ALA A 438 -3.93 -19.77 -24.51
CA ALA A 438 -3.34 -18.65 -23.79
C ALA A 438 -4.38 -17.97 -22.89
N PRO A 439 -3.97 -17.42 -21.74
CA PRO A 439 -4.88 -16.67 -20.88
C PRO A 439 -5.65 -15.59 -21.65
N ASN A 440 -6.96 -15.50 -21.38
CA ASN A 440 -7.88 -14.56 -22.04
C ASN A 440 -7.95 -14.69 -23.58
N ALA A 441 -7.59 -15.85 -24.14
CA ALA A 441 -7.55 -16.10 -25.58
C ALA A 441 -6.66 -15.09 -26.35
N SER A 442 -5.62 -14.59 -25.69
CA SER A 442 -4.73 -13.57 -26.26
C SER A 442 -3.27 -14.00 -26.14
N VAL A 443 -2.50 -13.85 -27.23
CA VAL A 443 -1.07 -14.18 -27.19
C VAL A 443 -0.34 -13.13 -26.36
N PRO A 444 0.44 -13.55 -25.35
CA PRO A 444 1.27 -12.63 -24.58
C PRO A 444 2.24 -11.86 -25.48
N THR A 445 2.47 -10.59 -25.15
CA THR A 445 3.22 -9.65 -25.99
C THR A 445 4.65 -10.10 -26.30
N TRP A 446 5.30 -10.83 -25.39
CA TRP A 446 6.66 -11.34 -25.61
C TRP A 446 6.73 -12.54 -26.58
N LEU A 447 5.61 -13.23 -26.83
CA LEU A 447 5.54 -14.34 -27.78
C LEU A 447 5.22 -13.87 -29.20
N GLN A 448 4.52 -12.73 -29.34
CA GLN A 448 4.13 -12.19 -30.65
C GLN A 448 5.29 -12.10 -31.67
N PRO A 449 6.52 -11.66 -31.30
CA PRO A 449 7.64 -11.61 -32.23
C PRO A 449 8.11 -12.97 -32.76
N LEU A 450 7.77 -14.07 -32.06
CA LEU A 450 8.12 -15.44 -32.44
C LEU A 450 7.06 -16.10 -33.31
N ILE A 451 5.86 -15.52 -33.38
CA ILE A 451 4.76 -16.03 -34.20
C ILE A 451 4.89 -15.46 -35.61
N HIS A 452 5.03 -16.36 -36.57
CA HIS A 452 5.10 -16.06 -38.00
C HIS A 452 3.92 -16.69 -38.77
N SER A 453 3.02 -17.31 -38.04
CA SER A 453 1.78 -17.94 -38.51
C SER A 453 0.57 -17.22 -37.89
N SER A 454 -0.65 -17.68 -38.18
CA SER A 454 -1.87 -17.17 -37.56
C SER A 454 -2.65 -18.30 -36.90
N PRO A 455 -2.07 -18.94 -35.85
CA PRO A 455 -2.75 -20.02 -35.18
C PRO A 455 -4.00 -19.49 -34.47
N PRO A 456 -5.12 -20.22 -34.46
CA PRO A 456 -6.22 -19.94 -33.55
C PRO A 456 -5.73 -19.99 -32.10
N VAL A 457 -6.22 -19.04 -31.31
CA VAL A 457 -5.86 -18.87 -29.90
C VAL A 457 -7.12 -18.97 -29.06
N PHE A 458 -7.10 -19.82 -28.05
CA PHE A 458 -8.23 -20.05 -27.15
C PHE A 458 -7.82 -19.83 -25.70
N ALA A 459 -8.78 -19.48 -24.85
CA ALA A 459 -8.56 -19.50 -23.39
C ALA A 459 -8.53 -20.94 -22.86
N ALA A 460 -9.43 -21.77 -23.39
CA ALA A 460 -9.48 -23.22 -23.21
C ALA A 460 -10.13 -23.82 -24.46
N ALA A 461 -9.34 -24.35 -25.39
CA ALA A 461 -9.87 -25.00 -26.58
C ALA A 461 -10.59 -26.30 -26.19
N ASP A 462 -11.79 -26.52 -26.74
CA ASP A 462 -12.47 -27.81 -26.63
C ASP A 462 -11.88 -28.84 -27.60
N THR A 463 -12.26 -30.10 -27.42
CA THR A 463 -11.78 -31.22 -28.26
C THR A 463 -12.16 -31.05 -29.74
N GLY A 464 -13.26 -30.37 -30.05
CA GLY A 464 -13.68 -30.09 -31.42
C GLY A 464 -12.77 -29.07 -32.11
N ALA A 465 -12.43 -27.98 -31.43
CA ALA A 465 -11.50 -26.97 -31.90
C ALA A 465 -10.09 -27.56 -32.08
N ILE A 466 -9.64 -28.40 -31.14
CA ILE A 466 -8.36 -29.10 -31.23
C ILE A 466 -8.34 -30.06 -32.43
N ALA A 467 -9.38 -30.87 -32.61
CA ALA A 467 -9.48 -31.76 -33.76
C ALA A 467 -9.52 -31.01 -35.10
N ALA A 468 -10.19 -29.86 -35.15
CA ALA A 468 -10.27 -29.01 -36.34
C ALA A 468 -8.90 -28.44 -36.77
N ALA A 469 -7.99 -28.19 -35.81
CA ALA A 469 -6.63 -27.75 -36.08
C ALA A 469 -5.73 -28.86 -36.65
N LYS A 470 -6.18 -30.12 -36.62
CA LYS A 470 -5.48 -31.31 -37.15
C LYS A 470 -4.03 -31.44 -36.64
N PRO A 471 -3.81 -31.44 -35.32
CA PRO A 471 -2.48 -31.60 -34.78
C PRO A 471 -1.91 -32.99 -35.08
N ASP A 472 -0.60 -33.08 -35.34
CA ASP A 472 0.15 -34.34 -35.35
C ASP A 472 0.83 -34.61 -34.00
N LEU A 473 0.86 -33.61 -33.11
CA LEU A 473 1.19 -33.72 -31.71
C LEU A 473 0.39 -32.70 -30.90
N ILE A 474 -0.19 -33.16 -29.79
CA ILE A 474 -0.72 -32.28 -28.74
C ILE A 474 0.31 -32.23 -27.62
N ILE A 475 0.68 -31.02 -27.20
CA ILE A 475 1.52 -30.79 -26.03
C ILE A 475 0.62 -30.15 -24.97
N ASP A 476 0.41 -30.89 -23.89
CA ASP A 476 -0.25 -30.39 -22.69
C ASP A 476 0.51 -30.89 -21.48
N THR A 477 1.49 -30.09 -21.07
CA THR A 477 2.34 -30.44 -19.92
C THR A 477 1.81 -29.88 -18.60
N ALA A 478 0.53 -29.50 -18.54
CA ALA A 478 -0.14 -29.23 -17.27
C ALA A 478 -0.34 -30.53 -16.47
N ASP A 479 -0.71 -30.40 -15.19
CA ASP A 479 -1.17 -31.54 -14.40
C ASP A 479 -2.62 -31.87 -14.78
N ILE A 480 -2.77 -32.56 -15.91
CA ILE A 480 -4.06 -33.05 -16.40
C ILE A 480 -4.43 -34.38 -15.72
N ASP A 481 -5.72 -34.70 -15.72
CA ASP A 481 -6.23 -36.00 -15.28
C ASP A 481 -6.29 -37.02 -16.43
N GLN A 482 -6.55 -38.29 -16.09
CA GLN A 482 -6.64 -39.37 -17.07
C GLN A 482 -7.72 -39.11 -18.11
N HIS A 483 -8.88 -38.58 -17.70
CA HIS A 483 -10.00 -38.34 -18.60
C HIS A 483 -9.68 -37.27 -19.66
N THR A 484 -9.02 -36.20 -19.24
CA THR A 484 -8.54 -35.14 -20.13
C THR A 484 -7.48 -35.69 -21.08
N TYR A 485 -6.52 -36.47 -20.56
CA TYR A 485 -5.51 -37.13 -21.39
C TYR A 485 -6.14 -38.05 -22.44
N ASP A 486 -7.07 -38.93 -22.06
CA ASP A 486 -7.71 -39.87 -22.99
C ASP A 486 -8.48 -39.12 -24.09
N SER A 487 -9.12 -38.01 -23.75
CA SER A 487 -9.84 -37.15 -24.69
C SER A 487 -8.91 -36.50 -25.72
N LEU A 488 -7.72 -36.05 -25.29
CA LEU A 488 -6.71 -35.47 -26.18
C LEU A 488 -6.02 -36.57 -27.02
N ALA A 489 -5.68 -37.70 -26.41
CA ALA A 489 -5.05 -38.84 -27.05
C ALA A 489 -5.92 -39.48 -28.14
N ALA A 490 -7.25 -39.35 -28.05
CA ALA A 490 -8.18 -39.74 -29.11
C ALA A 490 -8.07 -38.86 -30.37
N ILE A 491 -7.50 -37.66 -30.28
CA ILE A 491 -7.32 -36.72 -31.40
C ILE A 491 -5.94 -36.92 -32.03
N ALA A 492 -4.88 -36.88 -31.23
CA ALA A 492 -3.50 -37.00 -31.68
C ALA A 492 -2.60 -37.49 -30.54
N PRO A 493 -1.39 -38.00 -30.83
CA PRO A 493 -0.41 -38.32 -29.79
C PRO A 493 -0.25 -37.12 -28.83
N THR A 494 -0.40 -37.38 -27.53
CA THR A 494 -0.42 -36.33 -26.51
C THR A 494 0.80 -36.45 -25.60
N LEU A 495 1.64 -35.41 -25.60
CA LEU A 495 2.82 -35.28 -24.75
C LEU A 495 2.43 -34.60 -23.43
N ALA A 496 2.15 -35.42 -22.42
CA ALA A 496 1.96 -34.98 -21.05
C ALA A 496 3.29 -34.92 -20.27
N GLN A 497 3.23 -34.48 -19.01
CA GLN A 497 4.38 -34.53 -18.08
C GLN A 497 4.97 -35.95 -17.99
N PRO A 498 6.29 -36.08 -17.71
CA PRO A 498 6.96 -37.37 -17.58
C PRO A 498 6.40 -38.23 -16.43
N ALA A 499 6.56 -39.55 -16.54
CA ALA A 499 6.06 -40.50 -15.53
C ALA A 499 6.80 -40.42 -14.19
N ASP A 500 8.09 -40.06 -14.24
CA ASP A 500 8.97 -39.94 -13.09
C ASP A 500 9.32 -38.46 -12.91
N THR A 501 8.82 -37.87 -11.84
CA THR A 501 9.09 -36.48 -11.46
C THR A 501 9.95 -36.42 -10.19
N THR A 502 10.99 -37.27 -10.11
CA THR A 502 12.03 -37.17 -9.08
C THR A 502 12.71 -35.80 -9.05
N GLU A 503 12.71 -35.08 -10.17
CA GLU A 503 13.08 -33.67 -10.27
C GLU A 503 11.86 -32.75 -10.28
N ASP A 504 12.04 -31.53 -9.74
CA ASP A 504 11.01 -30.50 -9.77
C ASP A 504 10.69 -30.06 -11.21
N TRP A 505 9.39 -29.99 -11.52
CA TRP A 505 8.90 -29.57 -12.84
C TRP A 505 9.11 -28.06 -13.06
N SER A 506 10.24 -27.72 -13.69
CA SER A 506 10.62 -26.35 -14.06
C SER A 506 10.45 -26.11 -15.57
N TRP A 507 10.42 -24.84 -16.00
CA TRP A 507 10.36 -24.53 -17.44
C TRP A 507 11.60 -25.03 -18.19
N GLN A 508 12.75 -25.18 -17.52
CA GLN A 508 13.97 -25.75 -18.11
C GLN A 508 13.79 -27.25 -18.39
N THR A 509 13.20 -27.98 -17.43
CA THR A 509 12.87 -29.41 -17.58
C THR A 509 11.81 -29.59 -18.67
N GLN A 510 10.76 -28.75 -18.67
CA GLN A 510 9.73 -28.70 -19.70
C GLN A 510 10.31 -28.42 -21.09
N LEU A 511 11.21 -27.43 -21.22
CA LEU A 511 11.86 -27.10 -22.49
C LEU A 511 12.67 -28.29 -23.01
N ASN A 512 13.45 -28.96 -22.16
CA ASN A 512 14.21 -30.14 -22.56
C ASN A 512 13.29 -31.31 -22.94
N TRP A 513 12.18 -31.50 -22.23
CA TRP A 513 11.19 -32.53 -22.52
C TRP A 513 10.56 -32.32 -23.91
N ILE A 514 10.04 -31.11 -24.15
CA ILE A 514 9.46 -30.72 -25.44
C ILE A 514 10.53 -30.76 -26.53
N ALA A 515 11.74 -30.26 -26.28
CA ALA A 515 12.82 -30.30 -27.25
C ALA A 515 13.25 -31.72 -27.61
N THR A 516 13.14 -32.68 -26.70
CA THR A 516 13.38 -34.09 -26.99
C THR A 516 12.32 -34.60 -27.95
N ALA A 517 11.04 -34.40 -27.65
CA ALA A 517 9.92 -34.77 -28.53
C ALA A 517 10.01 -34.13 -29.92
N LEU A 518 10.48 -32.88 -29.99
CA LEU A 518 10.61 -32.16 -31.25
C LEU A 518 11.95 -32.39 -31.96
N GLY A 519 12.91 -33.13 -31.37
CA GLY A 519 14.24 -33.34 -31.92
C GLY A 519 15.06 -32.05 -32.04
N ARG A 520 14.95 -31.15 -31.05
CA ARG A 520 15.56 -29.81 -30.99
C ARG A 520 16.38 -29.58 -29.72
N THR A 521 16.94 -30.63 -29.13
CA THR A 521 17.75 -30.57 -27.90
C THR A 521 18.96 -29.64 -28.02
N GLY A 522 19.56 -29.50 -29.21
CA GLY A 522 20.62 -28.53 -29.48
C GLY A 522 20.14 -27.07 -29.33
N ALA A 523 18.95 -26.74 -29.83
CA ALA A 523 18.36 -25.42 -29.65
C ALA A 523 18.01 -25.16 -28.18
N ALA A 524 17.45 -26.15 -27.47
CA ALA A 524 17.19 -26.06 -26.04
C ALA A 524 18.47 -25.77 -25.25
N LYS A 525 19.57 -26.48 -25.53
CA LYS A 525 20.87 -26.25 -24.88
C LYS A 525 21.36 -24.81 -25.06
N THR A 526 21.24 -24.26 -26.27
CA THR A 526 21.60 -22.86 -26.55
C THR A 526 20.71 -21.87 -25.78
N LEU A 527 19.39 -22.10 -25.74
CA LEU A 527 18.44 -21.26 -25.01
C LEU A 527 18.69 -21.28 -23.50
N LEU A 528 18.98 -22.46 -22.93
CA LEU A 528 19.30 -22.62 -21.52
C LEU A 528 20.61 -21.90 -21.17
N ALA A 529 21.65 -22.06 -21.99
CA ALA A 529 22.92 -21.35 -21.80
C ALA A 529 22.74 -19.83 -21.88
N LYS A 530 21.91 -19.35 -22.83
CA LYS A 530 21.57 -17.93 -22.95
C LYS A 530 20.86 -17.42 -21.69
N ALA A 531 19.82 -18.10 -21.22
CA ALA A 531 19.08 -17.70 -20.03
C ALA A 531 19.98 -17.64 -18.78
N GLN A 532 20.83 -18.65 -18.58
CA GLN A 532 21.82 -18.67 -17.50
C GLN A 532 22.82 -17.51 -17.60
N SER A 533 23.30 -17.22 -18.81
CA SER A 533 24.22 -16.10 -19.05
C SER A 533 23.57 -14.75 -18.73
N GLU A 534 22.34 -14.51 -19.19
CA GLU A 534 21.63 -13.25 -18.94
C GLU A 534 21.36 -13.04 -17.44
N GLN A 535 20.93 -14.08 -16.74
CA GLN A 535 20.72 -14.02 -15.28
C GLN A 535 22.03 -13.84 -14.51
N ALA A 536 23.15 -14.41 -14.98
CA ALA A 536 24.48 -14.15 -14.42
C ALA A 536 24.90 -12.69 -14.60
N THR A 537 24.63 -12.10 -15.76
CA THR A 537 24.85 -10.66 -16.01
C THR A 537 24.01 -9.81 -15.04
N ILE A 538 22.71 -10.10 -14.90
CA ILE A 538 21.81 -9.39 -13.97
C ILE A 538 22.34 -9.45 -12.53
N ARG A 539 22.75 -10.63 -12.05
CA ARG A 539 23.37 -10.79 -10.72
C ARG A 539 24.60 -9.91 -10.53
N SER A 540 25.40 -9.76 -11.59
CA SER A 540 26.63 -8.96 -11.54
C SER A 540 26.37 -7.45 -11.53
N GLU A 541 25.35 -7.00 -12.28
CA GLU A 541 24.98 -5.59 -12.43
C GLU A 541 24.11 -5.08 -11.27
N HIS A 542 23.26 -5.94 -10.70
CA HIS A 542 22.34 -5.63 -9.61
C HIS A 542 22.73 -6.32 -8.31
N ARG A 543 23.92 -5.98 -7.79
CA ARG A 543 24.44 -6.58 -6.54
C ARG A 543 23.53 -6.36 -5.32
N SER A 544 22.66 -5.35 -5.35
CA SER A 544 21.66 -5.11 -4.30
C SER A 544 20.62 -6.23 -4.16
N PHE A 545 20.47 -7.11 -5.16
CA PHE A 545 19.59 -8.28 -5.07
C PHE A 545 20.22 -9.43 -4.27
N SER A 546 21.55 -9.51 -4.30
CA SER A 546 22.30 -10.63 -3.74
C SER A 546 22.08 -10.78 -2.24
N GLY A 547 21.54 -11.93 -1.83
CA GLY A 547 21.37 -12.27 -0.41
C GLY A 547 20.16 -11.64 0.26
N LYS A 548 19.41 -10.76 -0.43
CA LYS A 548 18.12 -10.29 0.08
C LYS A 548 17.10 -11.42 -0.02
N SER A 549 16.34 -11.60 1.04
CA SER A 549 15.27 -12.58 1.10
C SER A 549 14.02 -12.05 0.37
N ILE A 550 13.38 -12.90 -0.43
CA ILE A 550 12.19 -12.53 -1.22
C ILE A 550 11.09 -13.59 -1.13
N ILE A 551 9.83 -13.13 -1.16
CA ILE A 551 8.64 -13.97 -1.29
C ILE A 551 7.71 -13.40 -2.35
N VAL A 552 6.99 -14.27 -3.07
CA VAL A 552 5.94 -13.88 -4.02
C VAL A 552 4.58 -14.16 -3.40
N VAL A 553 3.71 -13.16 -3.40
CA VAL A 553 2.35 -13.25 -2.88
C VAL A 553 1.38 -12.86 -3.99
N ASN A 554 0.35 -13.67 -4.20
CA ASN A 554 -0.69 -13.45 -5.20
C ASN A 554 -1.94 -12.93 -4.50
N TYR A 555 -2.52 -11.84 -5.02
CA TYR A 555 -3.76 -11.26 -4.54
C TYR A 555 -4.78 -11.09 -5.67
N THR A 556 -5.95 -11.69 -5.50
CA THR A 556 -7.05 -11.71 -6.49
C THR A 556 -8.21 -10.79 -6.11
N GLY A 557 -8.15 -10.15 -4.93
CA GLY A 557 -9.24 -9.34 -4.36
C GLY A 557 -9.90 -10.04 -3.19
N ASP A 558 -10.11 -11.34 -3.34
CA ASP A 558 -10.83 -12.15 -2.35
C ASP A 558 -9.91 -13.20 -1.71
N THR A 559 -8.90 -13.64 -2.44
CA THR A 559 -7.94 -14.67 -1.99
C THR A 559 -6.52 -14.15 -2.03
N THR A 560 -5.74 -14.63 -1.07
CA THR A 560 -4.30 -14.43 -1.03
C THR A 560 -3.57 -15.75 -0.90
N THR A 561 -2.55 -15.96 -1.73
CA THR A 561 -1.66 -17.13 -1.67
C THR A 561 -0.20 -16.70 -1.76
N ALA A 562 0.70 -17.51 -1.23
CA ALA A 562 2.14 -17.34 -1.40
C ALA A 562 2.70 -18.47 -2.27
N ASP A 563 3.59 -18.14 -3.21
CA ASP A 563 4.26 -19.17 -4.01
C ASP A 563 5.28 -19.90 -3.14
N ALA A 564 5.09 -21.20 -3.01
CA ALA A 564 6.00 -22.08 -2.28
C ALA A 564 7.19 -22.46 -3.16
N THR A 565 8.31 -22.82 -2.52
CA THR A 565 9.45 -23.39 -3.23
C THR A 565 9.29 -24.89 -3.40
N PRO A 566 9.56 -25.45 -4.59
CA PRO A 566 9.91 -24.78 -5.84
C PRO A 566 8.68 -24.40 -6.67
N SER A 567 8.83 -23.33 -7.43
CA SER A 567 7.82 -22.75 -8.32
C SER A 567 8.49 -21.86 -9.37
N PRO A 568 7.86 -21.61 -10.53
CA PRO A 568 8.44 -20.74 -11.56
C PRO A 568 8.88 -19.35 -11.04
N PRO A 569 8.09 -18.64 -10.20
CA PRO A 569 8.52 -17.38 -9.60
C PRO A 569 9.76 -17.53 -8.71
N SER A 570 9.79 -18.57 -7.87
CA SER A 570 10.93 -18.79 -6.97
C SER A 570 12.22 -19.12 -7.71
N SER A 571 12.15 -19.97 -8.74
CA SER A 571 13.31 -20.35 -9.56
C SER A 571 13.87 -19.15 -10.34
N TYR A 572 13.01 -18.30 -10.90
CA TYR A 572 13.45 -17.08 -11.59
C TYR A 572 14.16 -16.11 -10.64
N LEU A 573 13.54 -15.80 -9.50
CA LEU A 573 14.08 -14.84 -8.53
C LEU A 573 15.40 -15.31 -7.89
N GLN A 574 15.54 -16.61 -7.63
CA GLN A 574 16.81 -17.21 -7.22
C GLN A 574 17.87 -17.11 -8.32
N GLY A 575 17.49 -17.32 -9.58
CA GLY A 575 18.39 -17.19 -10.74
C GLY A 575 19.02 -15.81 -10.86
N ILE A 576 18.30 -14.75 -10.47
CA ILE A 576 18.79 -13.37 -10.49
C ILE A 576 19.40 -12.90 -9.14
N GLY A 577 19.57 -13.79 -8.17
CA GLY A 577 20.42 -13.58 -6.98
C GLY A 577 19.71 -13.43 -5.64
N PHE A 578 18.37 -13.46 -5.60
CA PHE A 578 17.64 -13.42 -4.32
C PHE A 578 17.69 -14.76 -3.57
N THR A 579 17.52 -14.69 -2.25
CA THR A 579 17.26 -15.88 -1.43
C THR A 579 15.76 -16.04 -1.26
N TYR A 580 15.15 -17.07 -1.84
CA TYR A 580 13.71 -17.25 -1.70
C TYR A 580 13.32 -17.71 -0.29
N SER A 581 12.24 -17.13 0.26
CA SER A 581 11.75 -17.48 1.59
C SER A 581 11.32 -18.95 1.67
N THR A 582 11.84 -19.67 2.65
CA THR A 582 11.52 -21.11 2.84
C THR A 582 10.37 -21.34 3.81
N HIS A 583 9.73 -20.26 4.27
CA HIS A 583 8.66 -20.33 5.26
C HIS A 583 7.40 -21.02 4.71
N PHE A 584 7.04 -20.70 3.46
CA PHE A 584 5.88 -21.28 2.80
C PHE A 584 6.32 -22.51 2.01
N LYS A 585 6.03 -23.68 2.57
CA LYS A 585 6.30 -24.98 1.95
C LYS A 585 5.00 -25.61 1.53
N ARG A 586 4.98 -26.17 0.32
CA ARG A 586 3.89 -27.05 -0.12
C ARG A 586 4.08 -28.43 0.51
N SER A 587 2.96 -29.10 0.79
CA SER A 587 2.99 -30.54 1.05
C SER A 587 3.51 -31.28 -0.19
N PRO A 588 4.14 -32.46 -0.08
CA PRO A 588 4.52 -33.26 -1.23
C PRO A 588 3.32 -33.47 -2.18
N GLY A 589 3.46 -33.09 -3.45
CA GLY A 589 2.37 -33.13 -4.43
C GLY A 589 1.27 -32.06 -4.27
N GLY A 590 1.43 -31.12 -3.33
CA GLY A 590 0.52 -30.00 -3.12
C GLY A 590 0.67 -28.87 -4.17
N PRO A 591 -0.29 -27.94 -4.23
CA PRO A 591 -0.24 -26.84 -5.19
C PRO A 591 1.00 -25.95 -5.00
N PRO A 592 1.50 -25.32 -6.07
CA PRO A 592 2.67 -24.46 -6.01
C PRO A 592 2.43 -23.18 -5.21
N ALA A 593 1.19 -22.70 -5.13
CA ALA A 593 0.79 -21.61 -4.26
C ALA A 593 0.02 -22.14 -3.04
N VAL A 594 0.40 -21.70 -1.85
CA VAL A 594 -0.23 -22.08 -0.57
C VAL A 594 -1.05 -20.92 0.00
N PRO A 595 -2.12 -21.19 0.78
CA PRO A 595 -2.87 -20.13 1.44
C PRO A 595 -1.97 -19.21 2.24
N PHE A 596 -2.16 -17.90 2.07
CA PHE A 596 -1.42 -16.89 2.79
C PHE A 596 -2.43 -15.97 3.47
N ASN A 597 -2.33 -15.86 4.79
CA ASN A 597 -3.13 -14.92 5.55
C ASN A 597 -2.23 -13.80 6.07
N ILE A 598 -2.40 -12.61 5.50
CA ILE A 598 -1.64 -11.43 5.92
C ILE A 598 -1.93 -11.00 7.36
N ASN A 599 -3.04 -11.45 7.93
CA ASN A 599 -3.43 -11.17 9.31
C ASN A 599 -2.89 -12.18 10.31
N ASP A 600 -2.25 -13.27 9.84
CA ASP A 600 -1.71 -14.29 10.72
C ASP A 600 -0.57 -13.75 11.59
N VAL A 601 -0.49 -14.19 12.84
CA VAL A 601 0.44 -13.65 13.84
C VAL A 601 1.90 -13.94 13.44
N ASP A 602 2.10 -15.05 12.72
CA ASP A 602 3.40 -15.45 12.19
C ASP A 602 3.92 -14.51 11.09
N TYR A 603 3.06 -13.75 10.39
CA TYR A 603 3.45 -12.75 9.39
C TYR A 603 4.29 -11.62 10.01
N ALA A 604 4.00 -11.24 11.27
CA ALA A 604 4.69 -10.15 11.97
C ALA A 604 6.09 -10.53 12.50
N VAL A 605 6.39 -11.84 12.60
CA VAL A 605 7.67 -12.37 13.10
C VAL A 605 8.65 -12.65 11.96
N GLN A 606 8.18 -12.60 10.71
CA GLN A 606 8.93 -13.05 9.55
C GLN A 606 9.76 -11.94 8.90
N ARG A 607 11.07 -12.18 8.88
CA ARG A 607 12.07 -11.32 8.24
C ARG A 607 12.25 -11.72 6.79
N THR A 608 11.34 -11.33 5.90
CA THR A 608 11.63 -11.32 4.46
C THR A 608 11.91 -9.88 4.04
N ASP A 609 13.03 -9.66 3.35
CA ASP A 609 13.46 -8.31 2.96
C ASP A 609 12.54 -7.72 1.89
N ILE A 610 11.98 -8.56 1.02
CA ILE A 610 11.16 -8.14 -0.12
C ILE A 610 9.91 -9.03 -0.25
N MET A 611 8.76 -8.41 -0.48
CA MET A 611 7.54 -9.09 -0.92
C MET A 611 7.22 -8.61 -2.33
N LEU A 612 7.17 -9.55 -3.28
CA LEU A 612 6.68 -9.30 -4.63
C LEU A 612 5.18 -9.64 -4.67
N LEU A 613 4.34 -8.61 -4.61
CA LEU A 613 2.88 -8.76 -4.59
C LEU A 613 2.31 -8.73 -6.01
N LEU A 614 1.89 -9.88 -6.53
CA LEU A 614 1.22 -10.02 -7.81
C LEU A 614 -0.27 -9.74 -7.66
N ARG A 615 -0.77 -8.70 -8.32
CA ARG A 615 -2.16 -8.26 -8.23
C ARG A 615 -2.93 -8.60 -9.49
N THR A 616 -4.04 -9.31 -9.32
CA THR A 616 -5.00 -9.64 -10.39
C THR A 616 -6.43 -9.23 -10.02
N ASP A 617 -6.58 -8.49 -8.92
CA ASP A 617 -7.85 -7.99 -8.43
C ASP A 617 -8.44 -6.85 -9.29
N PRO A 618 -9.75 -6.56 -9.23
CA PRO A 618 -10.37 -5.51 -10.05
C PRO A 618 -9.80 -4.09 -9.83
N ALA A 619 -9.16 -3.84 -8.68
CA ALA A 619 -8.51 -2.56 -8.39
C ALA A 619 -7.02 -2.54 -8.79
N ALA A 620 -6.52 -3.61 -9.41
CA ALA A 620 -5.17 -3.67 -9.98
C ALA A 620 -5.05 -2.69 -11.17
N GLY A 621 -3.92 -1.99 -11.24
CA GLY A 621 -3.65 -0.96 -12.25
C GLY A 621 -2.79 0.19 -11.70
N GLY A 622 -1.64 0.43 -12.34
CA GLY A 622 -0.74 1.55 -12.02
C GLY A 622 0.24 1.32 -10.87
N GLY A 623 0.43 0.09 -10.41
CA GLY A 623 1.35 -0.31 -9.34
C GLY A 623 0.98 0.24 -7.96
N GLY A 624 -0.28 0.67 -7.79
CA GLY A 624 -0.77 1.34 -6.59
C GLY A 624 -1.24 0.37 -5.51
N TYR A 625 -1.66 0.93 -4.36
CA TYR A 625 -2.18 0.18 -3.21
C TYR A 625 -3.71 0.13 -3.14
N ALA A 626 -4.40 0.78 -4.08
CA ALA A 626 -5.86 0.89 -4.07
C ALA A 626 -6.51 -0.50 -4.05
N GLY A 627 -7.41 -0.78 -3.10
CA GLY A 627 -8.11 -2.07 -2.99
C GLY A 627 -7.31 -3.19 -2.31
N LEU A 628 -6.05 -2.97 -1.94
CA LEU A 628 -5.30 -3.93 -1.13
C LEU A 628 -5.71 -3.87 0.35
N PRO A 629 -5.72 -5.02 1.06
CA PRO A 629 -5.81 -5.06 2.50
C PRO A 629 -4.72 -4.20 3.13
N ALA A 630 -5.08 -3.41 4.15
CA ALA A 630 -4.19 -2.44 4.78
C ALA A 630 -2.88 -3.05 5.34
N ARG A 631 -2.85 -4.37 5.59
CA ARG A 631 -1.64 -5.05 6.05
C ARG A 631 -0.54 -5.22 5.00
N TYR A 632 -0.85 -5.08 3.70
CA TYR A 632 0.19 -5.08 2.66
C TYR A 632 1.04 -3.82 2.76
N SER A 633 0.42 -2.67 3.03
CA SER A 633 1.15 -1.42 3.29
C SER A 633 1.98 -1.45 4.58
N SER A 634 1.70 -2.36 5.51
CA SER A 634 2.47 -2.52 6.74
C SER A 634 3.55 -3.60 6.67
N PHE A 635 3.87 -4.12 5.47
CA PHE A 635 4.96 -5.07 5.30
C PHE A 635 6.30 -4.41 5.67
N GLY A 636 7.05 -5.01 6.60
CA GLY A 636 8.28 -4.43 7.15
C GLY A 636 9.49 -4.42 6.20
N GLY A 637 9.39 -5.11 5.07
CA GLY A 637 10.38 -5.10 3.98
C GLY A 637 9.94 -4.22 2.80
N THR A 638 10.66 -4.32 1.68
CA THR A 638 10.28 -3.66 0.43
C THR A 638 9.11 -4.41 -0.22
N LEU A 639 7.93 -3.78 -0.28
CA LEU A 639 6.81 -4.29 -1.09
C LEU A 639 6.95 -3.83 -2.53
N VAL A 640 7.06 -4.77 -3.45
CA VAL A 640 7.09 -4.54 -4.90
C VAL A 640 5.77 -5.05 -5.49
N ILE A 641 4.89 -4.13 -5.87
CA ILE A 641 3.57 -4.47 -6.45
C ILE A 641 3.71 -4.73 -7.95
N VAL A 642 3.36 -5.90 -8.46
CA VAL A 642 3.30 -6.19 -9.90
C VAL A 642 1.85 -6.43 -10.27
N ASP A 643 1.31 -5.56 -11.13
CA ASP A 643 -0.07 -5.62 -11.59
C ASP A 643 -0.19 -5.65 -13.13
N ASP A 644 0.95 -5.62 -13.83
CA ASP A 644 1.01 -5.83 -15.27
C ASP A 644 0.70 -7.30 -15.60
N PRO A 645 -0.41 -7.60 -16.30
CA PRO A 645 -0.83 -8.99 -16.55
C PRO A 645 0.21 -9.79 -17.34
N ALA A 646 0.98 -9.13 -18.21
CA ALA A 646 2.04 -9.77 -18.97
C ALA A 646 3.19 -10.23 -18.06
N THR A 647 3.66 -9.36 -17.16
CA THR A 647 4.69 -9.69 -16.16
C THR A 647 4.25 -10.81 -15.23
N ILE A 648 3.00 -10.76 -14.71
CA ILE A 648 2.47 -11.82 -13.84
C ILE A 648 2.41 -13.16 -14.58
N THR A 649 1.89 -13.16 -15.81
CA THR A 649 1.77 -14.38 -16.62
C THR A 649 3.15 -14.95 -16.93
N ALA A 650 4.11 -14.12 -17.36
CA ALA A 650 5.47 -14.57 -17.67
C ALA A 650 6.18 -15.17 -16.44
N LEU A 651 5.98 -14.58 -15.26
CA LEU A 651 6.57 -15.07 -14.00
C LEU A 651 5.97 -16.41 -13.57
N ASN A 652 4.67 -16.61 -13.78
CA ASN A 652 3.96 -17.82 -13.40
C ASN A 652 4.14 -18.99 -14.39
N THR A 653 4.31 -18.71 -15.68
CA THR A 653 4.52 -19.77 -16.68
C THR A 653 5.99 -20.12 -16.87
N GLY A 654 6.89 -19.14 -16.78
CA GLY A 654 8.27 -19.30 -17.21
C GLY A 654 8.40 -19.56 -18.72
N GLY A 655 9.59 -19.99 -19.14
CA GLY A 655 9.95 -20.24 -20.54
C GLY A 655 11.10 -19.36 -21.02
N PRO A 656 11.78 -19.71 -22.13
CA PRO A 656 12.89 -18.91 -22.64
C PRO A 656 12.50 -17.46 -22.98
N ALA A 657 11.40 -17.25 -23.70
CA ALA A 657 10.98 -15.92 -24.13
C ALA A 657 10.42 -15.10 -22.97
N ALA A 658 9.60 -15.74 -22.11
CA ALA A 658 9.16 -15.15 -20.83
C ALA A 658 10.35 -14.72 -19.95
N THR A 659 11.39 -15.55 -19.83
CA THR A 659 12.60 -15.21 -19.04
C THR A 659 13.30 -13.96 -19.60
N THR A 660 13.50 -13.88 -20.92
CA THR A 660 14.09 -12.68 -21.56
C THR A 660 13.21 -11.44 -21.35
N TYR A 661 11.89 -11.59 -21.40
CA TYR A 661 10.97 -10.50 -21.10
C TYR A 661 11.06 -10.02 -19.64
N LEU A 662 11.05 -10.94 -18.67
CA LEU A 662 11.19 -10.63 -17.23
C LEU A 662 12.53 -9.94 -16.92
N ASN A 663 13.61 -10.38 -17.59
CA ASN A 663 14.94 -9.77 -17.49
C ASN A 663 14.96 -8.27 -17.85
N THR A 664 13.92 -7.79 -18.54
CA THR A 664 13.73 -6.36 -18.83
C THR A 664 12.63 -5.76 -17.95
N ALA A 665 11.41 -6.30 -18.04
CA ALA A 665 10.22 -5.70 -17.42
C ALA A 665 10.27 -5.74 -15.89
N LEU A 666 10.61 -6.89 -15.31
CA LEU A 666 10.63 -7.08 -13.87
C LEU A 666 11.90 -6.48 -13.25
N ILE A 667 13.05 -6.61 -13.91
CA ILE A 667 14.32 -6.05 -13.41
C ILE A 667 14.26 -4.52 -13.32
N ALA A 668 13.69 -3.84 -14.32
CA ALA A 668 13.48 -2.39 -14.26
C ALA A 668 12.63 -2.00 -13.04
N LYS A 669 11.63 -2.81 -12.67
CA LYS A 669 10.78 -2.55 -11.51
C LYS A 669 11.51 -2.80 -10.19
N LEU A 670 12.20 -3.93 -10.09
CA LEU A 670 12.95 -4.34 -8.90
C LEU A 670 14.09 -3.36 -8.61
N SER A 671 14.88 -2.99 -9.61
CA SER A 671 16.04 -2.07 -9.45
C SER A 671 15.64 -0.65 -9.02
N ASN A 672 14.46 -0.18 -9.41
CA ASN A 672 13.94 1.13 -9.00
C ASN A 672 13.46 1.16 -7.54
N GLN A 673 13.12 0.00 -6.96
CA GLN A 673 12.51 -0.10 -5.63
C GLN A 673 13.43 -0.73 -4.59
N ILE A 674 14.48 -1.43 -5.01
CA ILE A 674 15.42 -2.14 -4.14
C ILE A 674 16.79 -1.45 -4.21
N HIS A 675 17.13 -0.75 -3.13
CA HIS A 675 18.42 -0.08 -2.94
C HIS A 675 19.43 -0.93 -2.16
#